data_AF-A0A961AH65-F1
#
_entry.id   AF-A0A961AH65-F1
#
_cell.length_a   1.000
_cell.length_b   1.000
_cell.length_c   1.000
_cell.angle_alpha   90.00
_cell.angle_beta   90.00
_cell.angle_gamma   90.00
#
_symmetry.space_group_name_H-M   'P 1'
#
loop_
_entity.id
_entity.type
_entity.pdbx_description
1 polymer ?
#
loop_
_entity_poly.entity_id
_entity_poly.type
_entity_poly.pdbx_seq_one_letter_code
_entity_poly.pdbx_strand_id
1 'polypeptide(L)'
;MNNTKLLLGVVILGSVLASTADAQVNGRGFPHPKFSFDRSHRGKTIPAVVGNRLNELASWYGRTGEQLKQLCETDRNLNLDRQGHLHYICQGLLPLRNAVLRGQTATGADVIESGPFPEEQTFLLHSKADAALVIYLDFDGHVTTGTQWNASFTGGAAITTPPFAQDADTTTFSSSELAAIQSIWQRVAEDFAPFNVDVTTQDPGADALVRSGRSDTRFGVRVCVGGSCYDWFGSGAGGVAYLNSFNWNSDTPIFVFTEQLGKGHPKYTAEAVSHETGHSFNLTHDGQANITEYYQGHNGWAPIMGVGYYQDVVQWSKGEYANANNKQDDTAVIAQTTGYRVDAHGSTIDTATLLEGMSPQAAGIIERAGDTDWFEFTTGAGQIGFKAQAWPTSPDLDIQLVLYDAMGAAVAKSSSEGMNAALDASVEQGTYFLAVDGVGTGDPVTAYNEYGSLGSFTLAGALMPVTGQAPVAAISTDVSGGEAPVAVVFSSEGSYDPDGKVTAFGWDFGDGSTSSEAFPAHTYEKEGIYTASLVVKDDAGLTSEPAKTQITVTAAPTQEPPVAVATADVTSGLAPLVVTFSGAGSSDSDGKVVTYRWDFGDGSAPSSEMSPTHQYANVGLYVASLVVTDNDGLESTPSQLKIQVDSEKQPLPFIAVGDVKLSVSSSRRGTLVTAAVTVVDQAGRHMPGVTVTGEWSGIVSGEGSRKTNRRGIAAISAPRTKENGVFTFTVTSLMLDGFVYQPDANLKTSDSISTE
;
A
#
# COMPACT_ATOMS: atom_id res chain seq x y z
N MET A 1 -46.19 47.86 37.68
CA MET A 1 -46.62 47.41 39.02
C MET A 1 -46.38 45.92 39.10
N ASN A 2 -45.71 45.47 40.16
CA ASN A 2 -45.38 44.08 40.56
C ASN A 2 -44.43 43.35 39.57
N ASN A 3 -43.11 43.23 39.77
CA ASN A 3 -42.30 42.97 40.97
C ASN A 3 -42.72 41.71 41.76
N THR A 4 -42.45 40.55 41.17
CA THR A 4 -42.20 39.33 41.94
C THR A 4 -40.91 38.69 41.41
N LYS A 5 -39.90 38.69 42.27
CA LYS A 5 -38.61 38.02 42.10
C LYS A 5 -38.83 36.52 41.90
N LEU A 6 -38.36 35.94 40.80
CA LEU A 6 -37.92 34.55 40.81
C LEU A 6 -36.42 34.57 41.10
N LEU A 7 -36.04 34.02 42.25
CA LEU A 7 -34.65 33.72 42.59
C LEU A 7 -34.09 32.82 41.48
N LEU A 8 -33.10 33.33 40.75
CA LEU A 8 -32.15 32.51 40.04
C LEU A 8 -31.26 31.88 41.11
N GLY A 9 -31.73 30.76 41.68
CA GLY A 9 -30.90 29.88 42.48
C GLY A 9 -29.86 29.29 41.55
N VAL A 10 -28.66 29.86 41.56
CA VAL A 10 -27.46 29.19 41.08
C VAL A 10 -27.27 27.98 41.99
N VAL A 11 -27.92 26.87 41.65
CA VAL A 11 -27.46 25.56 42.07
C VAL A 11 -26.16 25.38 41.31
N ILE A 12 -25.04 25.65 42.00
CA ILE A 12 -23.76 25.04 41.67
C ILE A 12 -24.04 23.54 41.78
N LEU A 13 -24.48 22.93 40.68
CA LEU A 13 -24.31 21.51 40.46
C LEU A 13 -22.81 21.35 40.41
N GLY A 14 -22.23 21.14 41.60
CA GLY A 14 -20.94 20.51 41.71
C GLY A 14 -21.07 19.26 40.88
N SER A 15 -20.43 19.29 39.72
CA SER A 15 -19.97 18.12 39.03
C SER A 15 -19.13 17.37 40.04
N VAL A 16 -19.79 16.52 40.83
CA VAL A 16 -19.18 15.31 41.33
C VAL A 16 -18.97 14.50 40.06
N LEU A 17 -17.89 14.85 39.35
CA LEU A 17 -17.04 13.85 38.75
C LEU A 17 -16.85 12.84 39.86
N ALA A 18 -17.67 11.78 39.82
CA ALA A 18 -17.41 10.56 40.55
C ALA A 18 -16.03 10.13 40.05
N SER A 19 -15.03 10.56 40.80
CA SER A 19 -13.64 10.21 40.61
C SER A 19 -13.58 8.71 40.63
N THR A 20 -13.48 8.07 39.47
CA THR A 20 -12.71 6.83 39.21
C THR A 20 -12.64 5.82 40.38
N ALA A 21 -13.76 5.61 41.06
CA ALA A 21 -13.92 4.77 42.24
C ALA A 21 -15.09 3.80 42.01
N ASP A 22 -15.21 3.28 40.79
CA ASP A 22 -15.88 2.01 40.50
C ASP A 22 -14.96 1.03 39.75
N ALA A 23 -13.66 1.37 39.64
CA ALA A 23 -12.59 0.42 39.34
C ALA A 23 -12.20 -0.44 40.57
N GLN A 24 -13.10 -0.62 41.56
CA GLN A 24 -12.86 -1.34 42.80
C GLN A 24 -13.81 -2.53 43.06
N VAL A 25 -14.53 -3.03 42.06
CA VAL A 25 -15.20 -4.34 42.19
C VAL A 25 -14.26 -5.51 41.81
N ASN A 26 -13.19 -5.24 41.06
CA ASN A 26 -12.23 -6.25 40.57
C ASN A 26 -11.03 -6.51 41.50
N GLY A 27 -11.31 -6.87 42.76
CA GLY A 27 -10.27 -7.11 43.78
C GLY A 27 -10.49 -8.32 44.68
N ARG A 28 -11.38 -9.25 44.36
CA ARG A 28 -11.72 -10.39 45.23
C ARG A 28 -10.88 -11.62 44.92
N GLY A 29 -9.57 -11.48 45.05
CA GLY A 29 -8.60 -12.55 44.90
C GLY A 29 -7.57 -12.41 45.99
N PHE A 30 -7.79 -13.14 47.09
CA PHE A 30 -6.80 -13.45 48.13
C PHE A 30 -6.21 -12.29 48.99
N PRO A 31 -5.90 -12.53 50.28
CA PRO A 31 -6.28 -13.70 51.06
C PRO A 31 -7.77 -13.66 51.44
N HIS A 32 -8.42 -14.82 51.38
CA HIS A 32 -9.73 -15.02 51.98
C HIS A 32 -9.67 -14.66 53.48
N PRO A 33 -10.73 -14.07 54.07
CA PRO A 33 -10.73 -13.77 55.49
C PRO A 33 -10.49 -15.05 56.32
N LYS A 34 -9.62 -14.96 57.32
CA LYS A 34 -9.26 -16.14 58.13
C LYS A 34 -10.38 -16.50 59.09
N PHE A 35 -10.92 -17.70 58.95
CA PHE A 35 -11.81 -18.33 59.93
C PHE A 35 -11.24 -19.68 60.38
N SER A 36 -11.74 -20.17 61.51
CA SER A 36 -11.41 -21.49 62.01
C SER A 36 -12.61 -22.02 62.78
N PHE A 37 -13.14 -23.14 62.30
CA PHE A 37 -14.27 -23.83 62.90
C PHE A 37 -13.88 -25.28 63.25
N ASP A 38 -14.54 -25.86 64.24
CA ASP A 38 -14.31 -27.24 64.68
C ASP A 38 -14.76 -28.26 63.61
N ARG A 39 -15.72 -27.87 62.77
CA ARG A 39 -16.29 -28.68 61.69
C ARG A 39 -16.86 -27.80 60.58
N SER A 40 -17.29 -28.45 59.49
CA SER A 40 -18.05 -27.78 58.43
C SER A 40 -19.49 -27.52 58.87
N HIS A 41 -20.08 -26.44 58.36
CA HIS A 41 -21.44 -25.99 58.66
C HIS A 41 -22.29 -25.90 57.40
N ARG A 42 -23.61 -26.08 57.51
CA ARG A 42 -24.54 -26.14 56.36
C ARG A 42 -25.65 -25.13 56.46
N GLY A 43 -25.99 -24.50 55.34
CA GLY A 43 -27.11 -23.58 55.15
C GLY A 43 -27.36 -22.69 56.35
N LYS A 44 -28.56 -22.79 56.94
CA LYS A 44 -29.07 -21.96 58.05
C LYS A 44 -28.18 -21.88 59.29
N THR A 45 -27.24 -22.81 59.47
CA THR A 45 -26.30 -22.77 60.61
C THR A 45 -25.14 -21.79 60.41
N ILE A 46 -24.81 -21.44 59.16
CA ILE A 46 -23.67 -20.59 58.80
C ILE A 46 -23.76 -19.21 59.46
N PRO A 47 -24.87 -18.44 59.36
CA PRO A 47 -24.93 -17.10 59.96
C PRO A 47 -24.70 -17.10 61.47
N ALA A 48 -25.22 -18.13 62.18
CA ALA A 48 -25.09 -18.24 63.62
C ALA A 48 -23.64 -18.53 64.06
N VAL A 49 -22.92 -19.35 63.29
CA VAL A 49 -21.55 -19.77 63.62
C VAL A 49 -20.53 -18.70 63.24
N VAL A 50 -20.72 -18.02 62.11
CA VAL A 50 -19.85 -16.90 61.68
C VAL A 50 -20.07 -15.68 62.58
N GLY A 51 -21.29 -15.49 63.09
CA GLY A 51 -21.64 -14.47 64.08
C GLY A 51 -21.36 -13.05 63.56
N ASN A 52 -20.69 -12.24 64.38
CA ASN A 52 -20.46 -10.82 64.09
C ASN A 52 -19.59 -10.55 62.85
N ARG A 53 -18.93 -11.58 62.31
CA ARG A 53 -18.09 -11.48 61.10
C ARG A 53 -18.84 -11.87 59.82
N LEU A 54 -20.17 -12.02 59.87
CA LEU A 54 -20.96 -12.43 58.70
C LEU A 54 -20.84 -11.45 57.53
N ASN A 55 -20.83 -10.16 57.80
CA ASN A 55 -20.64 -9.13 56.76
C ASN A 55 -19.25 -9.22 56.12
N GLU A 56 -18.21 -9.55 56.89
CA GLU A 56 -16.86 -9.74 56.38
C GLU A 56 -16.81 -10.93 55.41
N LEU A 57 -17.37 -12.08 55.83
CA LEU A 57 -17.50 -13.26 54.96
C LEU A 57 -18.31 -12.95 53.69
N ALA A 58 -19.51 -12.37 53.84
CA ALA A 58 -20.40 -12.08 52.73
C ALA A 58 -19.77 -11.13 51.71
N SER A 59 -19.04 -10.10 52.19
CA SER A 59 -18.40 -9.11 51.33
C SER A 59 -17.34 -9.72 50.41
N TRP A 60 -16.69 -10.81 50.83
CA TRP A 60 -15.73 -11.55 50.00
C TRP A 60 -16.42 -12.26 48.83
N TYR A 61 -17.68 -12.66 48.98
CA TYR A 61 -18.52 -13.24 47.92
C TYR A 61 -19.35 -12.19 47.19
N GLY A 62 -19.16 -10.90 47.45
CA GLY A 62 -19.95 -9.83 46.83
C GLY A 62 -21.39 -9.73 47.27
N ARG A 63 -21.65 -10.16 48.49
CA ARG A 63 -22.96 -10.14 49.09
C ARG A 63 -22.92 -9.30 50.36
N THR A 64 -24.05 -8.70 50.70
CA THR A 64 -24.30 -8.20 52.05
C THR A 64 -24.51 -9.36 53.01
N GLY A 65 -24.33 -9.16 54.31
CA GLY A 65 -24.62 -10.21 55.29
C GLY A 65 -26.09 -10.64 55.28
N GLU A 66 -27.02 -9.75 54.91
CA GLU A 66 -28.43 -10.09 54.73
C GLU A 66 -28.65 -10.99 53.51
N GLN A 67 -28.04 -10.69 52.37
CA GLN A 67 -28.07 -11.55 51.18
C GLN A 67 -27.46 -12.93 51.46
N LEU A 68 -26.32 -13.01 52.17
CA LEU A 68 -25.73 -14.29 52.53
C LEU A 68 -26.63 -15.06 53.52
N LYS A 69 -27.25 -14.37 54.48
CA LYS A 69 -28.20 -15.00 55.40
C LYS A 69 -29.41 -15.57 54.66
N GLN A 70 -29.98 -14.81 53.73
CA GLN A 70 -31.09 -15.26 52.89
C GLN A 70 -30.68 -16.49 52.06
N LEU A 71 -29.51 -16.45 51.43
CA LEU A 71 -28.99 -17.59 50.67
C LEU A 71 -28.85 -18.85 51.55
N CYS A 72 -28.31 -18.70 52.76
CA CYS A 72 -28.23 -19.80 53.74
C CYS A 72 -29.61 -20.35 54.15
N GLU A 73 -30.66 -19.53 54.06
CA GLU A 73 -32.04 -19.93 54.38
C GLU A 73 -32.75 -20.64 53.23
N THR A 74 -32.48 -20.21 51.99
CA THR A 74 -33.12 -20.71 50.76
C THR A 74 -32.37 -21.91 50.16
N ASP A 75 -31.07 -22.02 50.39
CA ASP A 75 -30.22 -23.06 49.82
C ASP A 75 -29.52 -23.87 50.91
N ARG A 76 -29.96 -25.12 51.07
CA ARG A 76 -29.42 -26.03 52.10
C ARG A 76 -28.13 -26.71 51.68
N ASN A 77 -27.79 -26.65 50.39
CA ASN A 77 -26.58 -27.25 49.83
C ASN A 77 -25.38 -26.30 49.90
N LEU A 78 -25.59 -25.04 50.30
CA LEU A 78 -24.50 -24.14 50.65
C LEU A 78 -23.85 -24.61 51.95
N ASN A 79 -22.53 -24.81 51.90
CA ASN A 79 -21.72 -25.26 53.02
C ASN A 79 -20.61 -24.25 53.30
N LEU A 80 -20.15 -24.23 54.55
CA LEU A 80 -18.98 -23.51 55.02
C LEU A 80 -17.96 -24.54 55.51
N ASP A 81 -16.76 -24.54 54.94
CA ASP A 81 -15.69 -25.45 55.36
C ASP A 81 -15.06 -25.03 56.71
N ARG A 82 -14.09 -25.80 57.21
CA ARG A 82 -13.42 -25.54 58.49
C ARG A 82 -12.59 -24.25 58.50
N GLN A 83 -12.25 -23.71 57.32
CA GLN A 83 -11.42 -22.53 57.11
C GLN A 83 -12.25 -21.28 56.76
N GLY A 84 -13.57 -21.44 56.59
CA GLY A 84 -14.52 -20.38 56.29
C GLY A 84 -14.82 -20.16 54.81
N HIS A 85 -14.43 -21.06 53.92
CA HIS A 85 -14.77 -20.98 52.50
C HIS A 85 -16.15 -21.59 52.24
N LEU A 86 -16.98 -20.85 51.51
CA LEU A 86 -18.26 -21.34 51.00
C LEU A 86 -18.06 -22.27 49.79
N HIS A 87 -18.77 -23.40 49.81
CA HIS A 87 -18.80 -24.37 48.72
C HIS A 87 -20.20 -24.98 48.61
N TYR A 88 -20.48 -25.53 47.44
CA TYR A 88 -21.70 -26.28 47.17
C TYR A 88 -21.46 -27.78 47.21
N ILE A 89 -22.47 -28.49 47.71
CA ILE A 89 -22.56 -29.95 47.64
C ILE A 89 -23.81 -30.29 46.85
N CYS A 90 -23.64 -30.70 45.60
CA CYS A 90 -24.76 -30.76 44.68
C CYS A 90 -25.45 -32.12 44.73
N GLN A 91 -26.14 -32.38 45.84
CA GLN A 91 -26.87 -33.63 46.09
C GLN A 91 -28.12 -33.80 45.20
N GLY A 92 -28.63 -32.71 44.62
CA GLY A 92 -29.79 -32.70 43.73
C GLY A 92 -29.48 -33.07 42.28
N LEU A 93 -28.21 -33.05 41.90
CA LEU A 93 -27.68 -33.44 40.59
C LEU A 93 -27.63 -34.97 40.37
N LEU A 94 -28.42 -35.76 41.11
CA LEU A 94 -28.43 -37.22 40.94
C LEU A 94 -29.55 -37.64 39.96
N PRO A 95 -29.23 -38.27 38.81
CA PRO A 95 -30.22 -38.68 37.81
C PRO A 95 -31.24 -39.73 38.27
N LEU A 96 -31.15 -40.26 39.51
CA LEU A 96 -31.99 -41.38 39.96
C LEU A 96 -32.43 -41.31 41.44
N ARG A 97 -33.05 -40.20 41.84
CA ARG A 97 -34.08 -40.21 42.91
C ARG A 97 -35.50 -39.88 42.45
N ASN A 98 -35.68 -39.26 41.28
CA ASN A 98 -36.98 -38.78 40.81
C ASN A 98 -37.64 -39.64 39.72
N ALA A 99 -36.92 -40.53 39.04
CA ALA A 99 -37.48 -41.43 38.01
C ALA A 99 -38.52 -42.43 38.59
N VAL A 100 -38.36 -42.84 39.85
CA VAL A 100 -39.30 -43.74 40.54
C VAL A 100 -40.65 -43.07 40.84
N LEU A 101 -40.71 -41.73 40.88
CA LEU A 101 -41.95 -40.99 41.11
C LEU A 101 -42.77 -40.73 39.82
N ARG A 102 -42.16 -40.85 38.63
CA ARG A 102 -42.81 -40.48 37.35
C ARG A 102 -42.85 -41.55 36.27
N GLY A 103 -42.41 -42.79 36.54
CA GLY A 103 -42.65 -43.93 35.64
C GLY A 103 -42.07 -43.79 34.22
N GLN A 104 -41.18 -42.82 33.98
CA GLN A 104 -40.46 -42.70 32.73
C GLN A 104 -39.24 -43.62 32.79
N THR A 105 -39.33 -44.76 32.13
CA THR A 105 -38.17 -45.54 31.72
C THR A 105 -37.29 -44.65 30.86
N ALA A 106 -35.99 -44.56 31.18
CA ALA A 106 -34.98 -44.01 30.28
C ALA A 106 -34.98 -44.86 29.00
N THR A 107 -35.79 -44.47 28.02
CA THR A 107 -35.78 -45.03 26.68
C THR A 107 -34.76 -44.24 25.89
N GLY A 108 -33.59 -44.84 25.67
CA GLY A 108 -32.50 -44.25 24.92
C GLY A 108 -31.20 -44.41 25.68
N ALA A 109 -30.54 -45.56 25.52
CA ALA A 109 -29.09 -45.49 25.52
C ALA A 109 -28.75 -44.67 24.28
N ASP A 110 -28.28 -43.42 24.46
CA ASP A 110 -27.57 -42.72 23.39
C ASP A 110 -26.31 -43.55 23.13
N VAL A 111 -26.42 -44.50 22.22
CA VAL A 111 -25.28 -45.25 21.71
C VAL A 111 -24.52 -44.25 20.85
N ILE A 112 -23.50 -43.61 21.43
CA ILE A 112 -22.56 -42.79 20.66
C ILE A 112 -21.63 -43.76 19.93
N GLU A 113 -22.02 -44.18 18.71
CA GLU A 113 -21.25 -45.18 17.93
C GLU A 113 -19.91 -44.62 17.41
N SER A 114 -19.73 -43.30 17.34
CA SER A 114 -18.47 -42.62 17.03
C SER A 114 -18.50 -41.16 17.47
N GLY A 115 -17.39 -40.66 18.01
CA GLY A 115 -17.25 -39.24 18.36
C GLY A 115 -17.15 -38.33 17.12
N PRO A 116 -17.46 -37.03 17.25
CA PRO A 116 -17.41 -36.04 16.17
C PRO A 116 -15.99 -35.71 15.68
N PHE A 117 -14.96 -36.01 16.48
CA PHE A 117 -13.55 -35.77 16.16
C PHE A 117 -12.77 -37.09 16.10
N PRO A 118 -11.65 -37.14 15.35
CA PRO A 118 -10.73 -38.27 15.43
C PRO A 118 -10.34 -38.58 16.89
N GLU A 119 -10.34 -39.86 17.26
CA GLU A 119 -10.14 -40.31 18.64
C GLU A 119 -8.86 -39.76 19.28
N GLU A 120 -7.80 -39.63 18.50
CA GLU A 120 -6.50 -39.08 18.93
C GLU A 120 -6.55 -37.60 19.33
N GLN A 121 -7.61 -36.86 18.94
CA GLN A 121 -7.79 -35.44 19.29
C GLN A 121 -8.55 -35.25 20.61
N THR A 122 -9.06 -36.32 21.23
CA THR A 122 -9.94 -36.23 22.41
C THR A 122 -9.34 -35.43 23.58
N PHE A 123 -8.01 -35.43 23.73
CA PHE A 123 -7.27 -34.68 24.76
C PHE A 123 -6.53 -33.46 24.20
N LEU A 124 -6.99 -32.95 23.05
CA LEU A 124 -6.43 -31.80 22.33
C LEU A 124 -7.54 -30.82 21.90
N LEU A 125 -8.74 -30.94 22.48
CA LEU A 125 -9.90 -30.14 22.09
C LEU A 125 -9.84 -28.76 22.75
N HIS A 126 -10.21 -27.72 22.00
CA HIS A 126 -10.27 -26.34 22.45
C HIS A 126 -11.49 -25.65 21.86
N SER A 127 -12.22 -24.92 22.69
CA SER A 127 -13.39 -24.13 22.25
C SER A 127 -12.99 -22.70 21.89
N LYS A 128 -11.86 -22.23 22.44
CA LYS A 128 -11.21 -20.96 22.13
C LYS A 128 -9.74 -20.98 22.55
N ALA A 129 -8.89 -21.66 21.79
CA ALA A 129 -7.48 -21.89 22.15
C ALA A 129 -6.65 -20.61 22.41
N ASP A 130 -7.09 -19.45 21.89
CA ASP A 130 -6.45 -18.15 22.10
C ASP A 130 -6.92 -17.41 23.37
N ALA A 131 -7.93 -17.93 24.08
CA ALA A 131 -8.41 -17.29 25.30
C ALA A 131 -7.34 -17.36 26.40
N ALA A 132 -7.28 -16.28 27.19
CA ALA A 132 -6.32 -16.19 28.29
C ALA A 132 -6.76 -17.03 29.51
N LEU A 133 -8.07 -17.25 29.66
CA LEU A 133 -8.66 -18.00 30.76
C LEU A 133 -9.09 -19.39 30.32
N VAL A 134 -8.95 -20.37 31.21
CA VAL A 134 -9.14 -21.79 30.86
C VAL A 134 -10.07 -22.50 31.84
N ILE A 135 -10.98 -23.32 31.31
CA ILE A 135 -11.71 -24.37 32.02
C ILE A 135 -11.15 -25.70 31.49
N TYR A 136 -10.28 -26.33 32.27
CA TYR A 136 -9.65 -27.60 31.90
C TYR A 136 -10.50 -28.77 32.39
N LEU A 137 -11.03 -29.56 31.46
CA LEU A 137 -11.79 -30.78 31.74
C LEU A 137 -10.82 -31.96 31.82
N ASP A 138 -10.50 -32.36 33.04
CA ASP A 138 -9.53 -33.41 33.36
C ASP A 138 -10.26 -34.77 33.45
N PHE A 139 -10.12 -35.55 32.39
CA PHE A 139 -10.67 -36.91 32.28
C PHE A 139 -9.61 -38.00 32.46
N ASP A 140 -8.31 -37.69 32.36
CA ASP A 140 -7.21 -38.66 32.46
C ASP A 140 -6.73 -38.91 33.89
N GLY A 141 -7.34 -38.20 34.86
CA GLY A 141 -7.21 -38.48 36.27
C GLY A 141 -6.21 -37.57 36.95
N HIS A 142 -6.46 -37.30 38.24
CA HIS A 142 -5.74 -36.25 38.95
C HIS A 142 -5.53 -36.58 40.44
N VAL A 143 -4.40 -36.13 40.99
CA VAL A 143 -4.11 -36.24 42.42
C VAL A 143 -4.05 -34.84 43.03
N THR A 144 -5.15 -34.44 43.68
CA THR A 144 -5.26 -33.14 44.34
C THR A 144 -4.51 -33.16 45.67
N THR A 145 -3.58 -32.23 45.86
CA THR A 145 -2.82 -32.06 47.10
C THR A 145 -2.70 -30.59 47.49
N GLY A 146 -2.53 -30.32 48.78
CA GLY A 146 -2.24 -28.95 49.27
C GLY A 146 -3.39 -27.95 49.15
N THR A 147 -4.60 -28.37 48.78
CA THR A 147 -5.77 -27.50 48.62
C THR A 147 -6.64 -27.46 49.89
N GLN A 148 -7.63 -26.57 49.86
CA GLN A 148 -8.68 -26.41 50.86
C GLN A 148 -9.50 -27.69 50.98
N TRP A 149 -9.69 -28.45 49.88
CA TRP A 149 -10.32 -29.77 49.92
C TRP A 149 -9.55 -30.74 50.82
N ASN A 150 -8.24 -30.85 50.64
CA ASN A 150 -7.40 -31.74 51.45
C ASN A 150 -7.45 -31.34 52.93
N ALA A 151 -7.28 -30.04 53.21
CA ALA A 151 -7.24 -29.54 54.58
C ALA A 151 -8.58 -29.71 55.32
N SER A 152 -9.71 -29.45 54.65
CA SER A 152 -11.04 -29.45 55.28
C SER A 152 -11.69 -30.84 55.34
N PHE A 153 -11.39 -31.76 54.42
CA PHE A 153 -12.14 -33.01 54.27
C PHE A 153 -11.32 -34.29 54.48
N THR A 154 -10.02 -34.29 54.19
CA THR A 154 -9.18 -35.51 54.30
C THR A 154 -8.08 -35.41 55.36
N GLY A 155 -8.06 -34.32 56.14
CA GLY A 155 -7.01 -34.08 57.13
C GLY A 155 -5.63 -33.83 56.51
N GLY A 156 -5.59 -33.35 55.27
CA GLY A 156 -4.37 -33.08 54.50
C GLY A 156 -3.91 -34.23 53.60
N ALA A 157 -4.60 -35.37 53.61
CA ALA A 157 -4.28 -36.48 52.71
C ALA A 157 -4.62 -36.14 51.25
N ALA A 158 -3.87 -36.69 50.31
CA ALA A 158 -4.13 -36.54 48.87
C ALA A 158 -5.53 -37.09 48.51
N ILE A 159 -6.18 -36.45 47.55
CA ILE A 159 -7.42 -36.91 46.95
C ILE A 159 -7.08 -37.40 45.55
N THR A 160 -7.45 -38.64 45.22
CA THR A 160 -7.22 -39.22 43.90
C THR A 160 -8.54 -39.30 43.15
N THR A 161 -8.64 -38.58 42.04
CA THR A 161 -9.70 -38.78 41.05
C THR A 161 -9.17 -39.76 40.01
N PRO A 162 -9.79 -40.95 39.85
CA PRO A 162 -9.39 -41.87 38.80
C PRO A 162 -9.74 -41.31 37.41
N PRO A 163 -9.12 -41.83 36.34
CA PRO A 163 -9.54 -41.52 34.98
C PRO A 163 -11.03 -41.81 34.77
N PHE A 164 -11.65 -41.06 33.86
CA PHE A 164 -13.02 -41.30 33.42
C PHE A 164 -13.14 -42.73 32.88
N ALA A 165 -14.12 -43.47 33.39
CA ALA A 165 -14.39 -44.83 32.95
C ALA A 165 -15.90 -45.08 32.96
N GLN A 166 -16.40 -45.70 31.89
CA GLN A 166 -17.76 -46.23 31.77
C GLN A 166 -17.78 -47.76 31.82
N ASP A 167 -16.62 -48.39 31.60
CA ASP A 167 -16.44 -49.83 31.71
C ASP A 167 -15.54 -50.22 32.91
N ALA A 168 -15.07 -51.47 32.93
CA ALA A 168 -14.29 -52.01 34.05
C ALA A 168 -12.77 -51.80 33.89
N ASP A 169 -12.30 -51.41 32.71
CA ASP A 169 -10.90 -51.07 32.44
C ASP A 169 -10.68 -49.58 32.72
N THR A 170 -9.95 -49.29 33.80
CA THR A 170 -9.61 -47.92 34.19
C THR A 170 -8.17 -47.55 33.80
N THR A 171 -7.56 -48.30 32.89
CA THR A 171 -6.15 -48.12 32.50
C THR A 171 -5.98 -47.59 31.08
N THR A 172 -6.98 -47.78 30.22
CA THR A 172 -7.02 -47.24 28.86
C THR A 172 -8.44 -46.79 28.51
N PHE A 173 -8.56 -45.79 27.64
CA PHE A 173 -9.85 -45.32 27.15
C PHE A 173 -10.32 -46.16 25.96
N SER A 174 -11.54 -46.68 26.03
CA SER A 174 -12.25 -47.29 24.90
C SER A 174 -12.74 -46.24 23.90
N SER A 175 -13.00 -46.64 22.65
CA SER A 175 -13.63 -45.77 21.64
C SER A 175 -14.95 -45.15 22.12
N SER A 176 -15.75 -45.91 22.88
CA SER A 176 -17.00 -45.41 23.48
C SER A 176 -16.75 -44.32 24.53
N GLU A 177 -15.71 -44.47 25.35
CA GLU A 177 -15.35 -43.47 26.36
C GLU A 177 -14.78 -42.22 25.70
N LEU A 178 -13.93 -42.36 24.68
CA LEU A 178 -13.43 -41.22 23.91
C LEU A 178 -14.59 -40.46 23.25
N ALA A 179 -15.54 -41.16 22.64
CA ALA A 179 -16.73 -40.54 22.07
C ALA A 179 -17.61 -39.86 23.14
N ALA A 180 -17.74 -40.46 24.32
CA ALA A 180 -18.44 -39.85 25.46
C ALA A 180 -17.74 -38.58 25.95
N ILE A 181 -16.41 -38.58 26.08
CA ILE A 181 -15.59 -37.41 26.46
C ILE A 181 -15.78 -36.29 25.45
N GLN A 182 -15.70 -36.57 24.15
CA GLN A 182 -15.94 -35.58 23.09
C GLN A 182 -17.35 -34.99 23.18
N SER A 183 -18.37 -35.82 23.43
CA SER A 183 -19.76 -35.36 23.59
C SER A 183 -19.95 -34.50 24.86
N ILE A 184 -19.30 -34.85 25.96
CA ILE A 184 -19.32 -34.03 27.19
C ILE A 184 -18.66 -32.68 26.91
N TRP A 185 -17.48 -32.68 26.31
CA TRP A 185 -16.76 -31.46 25.97
C TRP A 185 -17.58 -30.57 25.03
N GLN A 186 -18.24 -31.12 24.00
CA GLN A 186 -19.08 -30.34 23.08
C GLN A 186 -20.20 -29.58 23.79
N ARG A 187 -20.86 -30.20 24.77
CA ARG A 187 -21.97 -29.60 25.52
C ARG A 187 -21.47 -28.47 26.41
N VAL A 188 -20.40 -28.73 27.18
CA VAL A 188 -19.78 -27.73 28.05
C VAL A 188 -19.19 -26.58 27.22
N ALA A 189 -18.58 -26.87 26.07
CA ALA A 189 -18.05 -25.86 25.17
C ALA A 189 -19.14 -24.92 24.64
N GLU A 190 -20.34 -25.46 24.34
CA GLU A 190 -21.49 -24.65 23.90
C GLU A 190 -22.05 -23.81 25.05
N ASP A 191 -22.22 -24.38 26.25
CA ASP A 191 -22.68 -23.64 27.45
C ASP A 191 -21.78 -22.40 27.70
N PHE A 192 -20.48 -22.51 27.43
CA PHE A 192 -19.52 -21.42 27.62
C PHE A 192 -19.15 -20.66 26.33
N ALA A 193 -19.76 -20.97 25.18
CA ALA A 193 -19.49 -20.31 23.90
C ALA A 193 -19.64 -18.77 23.95
N PRO A 194 -20.58 -18.17 24.70
CA PRO A 194 -20.70 -16.71 24.81
C PRO A 194 -19.50 -16.00 25.46
N PHE A 195 -18.67 -16.73 26.21
CA PHE A 195 -17.65 -16.15 27.08
C PHE A 195 -16.25 -16.23 26.47
N ASN A 196 -15.40 -15.27 26.84
CA ASN A 196 -13.99 -15.27 26.45
C ASN A 196 -13.16 -16.17 27.38
N VAL A 197 -13.44 -17.47 27.32
CA VAL A 197 -12.79 -18.55 28.07
C VAL A 197 -12.62 -19.76 27.16
N ASP A 198 -11.55 -20.52 27.38
CA ASP A 198 -11.30 -21.77 26.68
C ASP A 198 -11.74 -22.96 27.52
N VAL A 199 -12.81 -23.64 27.12
CA VAL A 199 -13.11 -25.00 27.56
C VAL A 199 -12.23 -25.98 26.78
N THR A 200 -11.34 -26.69 27.46
CA THR A 200 -10.35 -27.57 26.83
C THR A 200 -10.21 -28.92 27.54
N THR A 201 -9.86 -29.95 26.78
CA THR A 201 -9.42 -31.26 27.28
C THR A 201 -7.90 -31.44 27.21
N GLN A 202 -7.16 -30.44 26.74
CA GLN A 202 -5.71 -30.43 26.74
C GLN A 202 -5.18 -29.88 28.06
N ASP A 203 -4.32 -30.62 28.76
CA ASP A 203 -3.70 -30.14 30.00
C ASP A 203 -2.90 -28.84 29.74
N PRO A 204 -3.32 -27.70 30.30
CA PRO A 204 -2.64 -26.42 30.09
C PRO A 204 -1.44 -26.24 31.04
N GLY A 205 -1.21 -27.20 31.96
CA GLY A 205 -0.24 -27.11 33.04
C GLY A 205 -0.76 -26.34 34.26
N ALA A 206 -0.26 -26.69 35.46
CA ALA A 206 -0.76 -26.15 36.72
C ALA A 206 -0.66 -24.62 36.84
N ASP A 207 0.37 -23.99 36.25
CA ASP A 207 0.53 -22.54 36.29
C ASP A 207 -0.61 -21.79 35.56
N ALA A 208 -1.22 -22.41 34.54
CA ALA A 208 -2.36 -21.85 33.82
C ALA A 208 -3.70 -22.02 34.57
N LEU A 209 -3.72 -22.75 35.69
CA LEU A 209 -4.89 -23.05 36.51
C LEU A 209 -4.86 -22.31 37.86
N VAL A 210 -3.95 -21.36 38.00
CA VAL A 210 -3.69 -20.63 39.23
C VAL A 210 -3.60 -19.14 38.93
N ARG A 211 -4.38 -18.33 39.63
CA ARG A 211 -4.24 -16.87 39.56
C ARG A 211 -3.13 -16.41 40.48
N SER A 212 -1.91 -16.26 39.93
CA SER A 212 -0.71 -15.94 40.69
C SER A 212 -0.75 -14.54 41.35
N GLY A 213 -1.55 -13.63 40.80
CA GLY A 213 -1.73 -12.29 41.34
C GLY A 213 -2.83 -11.48 40.62
N ARG A 214 -3.04 -10.24 41.06
CA ARG A 214 -4.11 -9.38 40.49
C ARG A 214 -3.85 -8.95 39.04
N SER A 215 -2.58 -8.80 38.66
CA SER A 215 -2.14 -8.49 37.30
C SER A 215 -2.05 -9.72 36.41
N ASP A 216 -2.25 -10.91 36.98
CA ASP A 216 -2.29 -12.13 36.20
C ASP A 216 -3.58 -12.18 35.38
N THR A 217 -3.41 -12.29 34.08
CA THR A 217 -4.49 -12.38 33.10
C THR A 217 -4.63 -13.77 32.52
N ARG A 218 -3.77 -14.73 32.92
CA ARG A 218 -3.78 -16.11 32.42
C ARG A 218 -3.92 -17.09 33.57
N PHE A 219 -5.12 -17.56 33.81
CA PHE A 219 -5.44 -18.47 34.89
C PHE A 219 -6.73 -19.22 34.56
N GLY A 220 -7.10 -20.19 35.37
CA GLY A 220 -8.23 -21.04 35.05
C GLY A 220 -8.64 -21.91 36.22
N VAL A 221 -9.45 -22.92 35.92
CA VAL A 221 -9.87 -23.93 36.88
C VAL A 221 -9.81 -25.31 36.25
N ARG A 222 -9.43 -26.30 37.07
CA ARG A 222 -9.52 -27.72 36.73
C ARG A 222 -10.87 -28.27 37.14
N VAL A 223 -11.50 -29.04 36.26
CA VAL A 223 -12.67 -29.86 36.55
C VAL A 223 -12.23 -31.32 36.46
N CYS A 224 -12.08 -31.98 37.61
CA CYS A 224 -11.76 -33.41 37.66
C CYS A 224 -13.04 -34.21 37.45
N VAL A 225 -13.11 -34.96 36.34
CA VAL A 225 -14.30 -35.71 35.93
C VAL A 225 -14.04 -37.21 36.07
N GLY A 226 -14.50 -37.79 37.18
CA GLY A 226 -14.29 -39.22 37.45
C GLY A 226 -14.59 -39.63 38.89
N GLY A 227 -14.56 -40.94 39.12
CA GLY A 227 -14.65 -41.55 40.46
C GLY A 227 -15.98 -41.36 41.18
N SER A 228 -15.94 -41.64 42.49
CA SER A 228 -17.09 -41.61 43.38
C SER A 228 -16.97 -40.53 44.44
N CYS A 229 -18.06 -39.82 44.71
CA CYS A 229 -18.14 -38.91 45.86
C CYS A 229 -17.91 -39.65 47.20
N TYR A 230 -18.09 -40.97 47.24
CA TYR A 230 -17.87 -41.76 48.46
C TYR A 230 -16.41 -42.11 48.73
N ASP A 231 -15.50 -41.91 47.77
CA ASP A 231 -14.09 -42.28 47.90
C ASP A 231 -13.37 -41.43 48.95
N TRP A 232 -13.73 -40.15 49.04
CA TRP A 232 -13.12 -39.22 49.98
C TRP A 232 -14.10 -38.22 50.60
N PHE A 233 -15.19 -37.86 49.90
CA PHE A 233 -16.11 -36.82 50.35
C PHE A 233 -17.20 -37.35 51.30
N GLY A 234 -17.68 -38.58 51.06
CA GLY A 234 -18.57 -39.31 51.97
C GLY A 234 -20.03 -38.83 51.96
N SER A 235 -20.47 -38.15 50.90
CA SER A 235 -21.84 -37.63 50.74
C SER A 235 -22.28 -37.72 49.29
N GLY A 236 -23.47 -38.27 49.03
CA GLY A 236 -24.02 -38.39 47.68
C GLY A 236 -24.18 -37.04 46.98
N ALA A 237 -23.29 -36.75 46.02
CA ALA A 237 -23.27 -35.52 45.24
C ALA A 237 -22.93 -35.83 43.78
N GLY A 238 -23.53 -35.10 42.84
CA GLY A 238 -23.13 -35.14 41.43
C GLY A 238 -21.80 -34.41 41.21
N GLY A 239 -21.58 -33.33 41.97
CA GLY A 239 -20.31 -32.62 42.02
C GLY A 239 -20.17 -31.76 43.28
N VAL A 240 -18.98 -31.18 43.44
CA VAL A 240 -18.66 -30.21 44.48
C VAL A 240 -17.73 -29.12 43.92
N ALA A 241 -18.03 -27.86 44.28
CA ALA A 241 -17.24 -26.70 43.89
C ALA A 241 -17.22 -25.63 44.99
N TYR A 242 -16.07 -24.96 45.14
CA TYR A 242 -15.97 -23.77 45.96
C TYR A 242 -16.54 -22.56 45.22
N LEU A 243 -17.26 -21.68 45.95
CA LEU A 243 -17.75 -20.45 45.34
C LEU A 243 -16.57 -19.51 45.03
N ASN A 244 -16.59 -18.91 43.85
CA ASN A 244 -15.58 -17.94 43.40
C ASN A 244 -14.13 -18.54 43.33
N SER A 245 -13.99 -19.86 43.16
CA SER A 245 -12.67 -20.53 43.12
C SER A 245 -11.88 -20.31 41.83
N PHE A 246 -12.53 -19.88 40.75
CA PHE A 246 -11.85 -19.56 39.47
C PHE A 246 -10.77 -18.49 39.63
N ASN A 247 -10.89 -17.64 40.66
CA ASN A 247 -9.97 -16.54 40.95
C ASN A 247 -8.89 -16.87 41.99
N TRP A 248 -8.69 -18.14 42.36
CA TRP A 248 -7.80 -18.52 43.46
C TRP A 248 -6.35 -18.71 43.01
N ASN A 249 -5.43 -18.52 43.96
CA ASN A 249 -4.00 -18.71 43.77
C ASN A 249 -3.53 -20.13 44.11
N SER A 250 -4.43 -21.11 43.98
CA SER A 250 -4.16 -22.54 44.14
C SER A 250 -5.01 -23.32 43.15
N ASP A 251 -4.45 -24.37 42.54
CA ASP A 251 -5.17 -25.29 41.63
C ASP A 251 -6.19 -26.06 42.48
N THR A 252 -7.35 -25.44 42.68
CA THR A 252 -8.40 -25.90 43.58
C THR A 252 -9.49 -26.48 42.70
N PRO A 253 -9.46 -27.79 42.44
CA PRO A 253 -10.31 -28.38 41.42
C PRO A 253 -11.77 -28.34 41.83
N ILE A 254 -12.60 -28.30 40.80
CA ILE A 254 -14.00 -28.72 40.84
C ILE A 254 -14.01 -30.24 40.66
N PHE A 255 -14.88 -30.94 41.38
CA PHE A 255 -15.03 -32.38 41.22
C PHE A 255 -16.42 -32.73 40.68
N VAL A 256 -16.45 -33.57 39.65
CA VAL A 256 -17.68 -34.12 39.06
C VAL A 256 -17.59 -35.65 39.12
N PHE A 257 -18.53 -36.27 39.83
CA PHE A 257 -18.47 -37.68 40.18
C PHE A 257 -19.32 -38.53 39.23
N THR A 258 -18.66 -39.17 38.26
CA THR A 258 -19.31 -39.90 37.17
C THR A 258 -20.12 -41.10 37.64
N GLU A 259 -19.72 -41.78 38.73
CA GLU A 259 -20.48 -42.89 39.31
C GLU A 259 -21.89 -42.48 39.76
N GLN A 260 -22.03 -41.22 40.18
CA GLN A 260 -23.30 -40.66 40.62
C GLN A 260 -24.15 -40.10 39.47
N LEU A 261 -23.53 -39.93 38.29
CA LEU A 261 -24.13 -39.30 37.10
C LEU A 261 -24.39 -40.34 36.00
N GLY A 262 -25.00 -41.47 36.39
CA GLY A 262 -25.35 -42.53 35.45
C GLY A 262 -24.15 -43.25 34.86
N LYS A 263 -23.06 -43.41 35.64
CA LYS A 263 -21.78 -43.98 35.20
C LYS A 263 -21.16 -43.18 34.05
N GLY A 264 -21.07 -41.86 34.23
CA GLY A 264 -20.47 -40.97 33.24
C GLY A 264 -21.35 -40.77 32.01
N HIS A 265 -22.67 -40.78 32.16
CA HIS A 265 -23.57 -40.50 31.03
C HIS A 265 -23.25 -39.11 30.45
N PRO A 266 -23.06 -38.94 29.13
CA PRO A 266 -22.52 -37.71 28.57
C PRO A 266 -23.31 -36.46 28.94
N LYS A 267 -24.63 -36.48 28.76
CA LYS A 267 -25.49 -35.35 29.12
C LYS A 267 -25.47 -35.02 30.62
N TYR A 268 -25.55 -36.03 31.48
CA TYR A 268 -25.61 -35.81 32.93
C TYR A 268 -24.27 -35.29 33.47
N THR A 269 -23.18 -35.77 32.88
CA THR A 269 -21.83 -35.35 33.23
C THR A 269 -21.57 -33.93 32.75
N ALA A 270 -21.92 -33.58 31.50
CA ALA A 270 -21.77 -32.24 30.98
C ALA A 270 -22.54 -31.19 31.77
N GLU A 271 -23.83 -31.43 32.03
CA GLU A 271 -24.65 -30.50 32.82
C GLU A 271 -24.10 -30.32 34.24
N ALA A 272 -23.60 -31.39 34.87
CA ALA A 272 -22.92 -31.26 36.16
C ALA A 272 -21.62 -30.46 36.06
N VAL A 273 -20.80 -30.68 35.02
CA VAL A 273 -19.58 -29.90 34.77
C VAL A 273 -19.90 -28.42 34.67
N SER A 274 -20.85 -28.03 33.82
CA SER A 274 -21.21 -26.62 33.62
C SER A 274 -21.80 -25.99 34.88
N HIS A 275 -22.68 -26.72 35.58
CA HIS A 275 -23.26 -26.29 36.85
C HIS A 275 -22.21 -26.04 37.94
N GLU A 276 -21.32 -27.00 38.17
CA GLU A 276 -20.28 -26.87 39.20
C GLU A 276 -19.25 -25.80 38.83
N THR A 277 -18.95 -25.67 37.53
CA THR A 277 -18.10 -24.59 37.02
C THR A 277 -18.75 -23.22 37.25
N GLY A 278 -20.07 -23.12 37.12
CA GLY A 278 -20.84 -21.92 37.48
C GLY A 278 -20.61 -21.46 38.92
N HIS A 279 -20.52 -22.38 39.88
CA HIS A 279 -20.19 -22.03 41.27
C HIS A 279 -18.79 -21.41 41.41
N SER A 280 -17.82 -21.87 40.61
CA SER A 280 -16.47 -21.28 40.59
C SER A 280 -16.48 -19.82 40.13
N PHE A 281 -17.50 -19.40 39.37
CA PHE A 281 -17.79 -18.01 39.00
C PHE A 281 -18.71 -17.27 39.97
N ASN A 282 -19.01 -17.86 41.14
CA ASN A 282 -19.85 -17.29 42.21
C ASN A 282 -21.37 -17.36 41.95
N LEU A 283 -21.83 -18.24 41.05
CA LEU A 283 -23.25 -18.57 40.86
C LEU A 283 -23.80 -19.44 41.99
N THR A 284 -25.10 -19.29 42.24
CA THR A 284 -25.87 -20.07 43.23
C THR A 284 -26.98 -20.83 42.52
N HIS A 285 -27.61 -21.80 43.20
CA HIS A 285 -28.62 -22.63 42.56
C HIS A 285 -29.84 -21.84 42.09
N ASP A 286 -30.30 -22.17 40.89
CA ASP A 286 -31.58 -21.76 40.35
C ASP A 286 -32.66 -22.72 40.83
N GLY A 287 -33.42 -22.30 41.84
CA GLY A 287 -34.52 -23.05 42.44
C GLY A 287 -35.85 -22.31 42.46
N GLN A 288 -36.85 -22.89 43.09
CA GLN A 288 -38.16 -22.28 43.27
C GLN A 288 -38.49 -22.03 44.75
N ALA A 289 -39.06 -20.87 45.04
CA ALA A 289 -39.47 -20.49 46.38
C ALA A 289 -40.41 -21.55 46.99
N ASN A 290 -40.01 -22.11 48.14
CA ASN A 290 -40.75 -23.10 48.93
C ASN A 290 -40.92 -24.52 48.31
N ILE A 291 -40.21 -24.85 47.21
CA ILE A 291 -40.36 -26.13 46.51
C ILE A 291 -39.06 -26.94 46.54
N THR A 292 -38.04 -26.50 45.82
CA THR A 292 -36.76 -27.21 45.66
C THR A 292 -35.60 -26.23 45.50
N GLU A 293 -34.43 -26.60 46.02
CA GLU A 293 -33.18 -25.86 45.82
C GLU A 293 -32.77 -25.84 44.33
N TYR A 294 -33.19 -26.85 43.55
CA TYR A 294 -32.96 -26.94 42.11
C TYR A 294 -34.27 -26.92 41.36
N TYR A 295 -34.37 -26.05 40.36
CA TYR A 295 -35.47 -26.01 39.45
C TYR A 295 -35.26 -27.01 38.32
N GLN A 296 -36.25 -27.87 38.08
CA GLN A 296 -36.18 -28.92 37.05
C GLN A 296 -36.57 -28.43 35.66
N GLY A 297 -36.84 -27.14 35.53
CA GLY A 297 -37.35 -26.57 34.30
C GLY A 297 -38.84 -26.82 34.06
N HIS A 298 -39.27 -26.49 32.85
CA HIS A 298 -40.63 -26.66 32.36
C HIS A 298 -40.62 -26.74 30.83
N ASN A 299 -41.60 -27.46 30.25
CA ASN A 299 -41.87 -27.49 28.80
C ASN A 299 -40.63 -27.70 27.90
N GLY A 300 -39.70 -28.56 28.29
CA GLY A 300 -38.50 -28.87 27.48
C GLY A 300 -37.30 -27.98 27.77
N TRP A 301 -37.39 -27.02 28.70
CA TRP A 301 -36.32 -26.09 29.08
C TRP A 301 -35.98 -26.15 30.57
N ALA A 302 -34.71 -26.01 30.95
CA ALA A 302 -34.26 -25.80 32.34
C ALA A 302 -33.07 -24.81 32.42
N PRO A 303 -32.85 -24.18 33.58
CA PRO A 303 -31.62 -23.43 33.82
C PRO A 303 -30.44 -24.35 34.16
N ILE A 304 -29.22 -24.02 33.71
CA ILE A 304 -27.97 -24.75 34.02
C ILE A 304 -27.74 -24.83 35.54
N MET A 305 -27.93 -23.71 36.25
CA MET A 305 -27.82 -23.69 37.72
C MET A 305 -28.99 -24.40 38.45
N GLY A 306 -29.93 -24.99 37.71
CA GLY A 306 -30.99 -25.88 38.21
C GLY A 306 -30.62 -27.36 38.00
N VAL A 307 -31.57 -28.15 37.48
CA VAL A 307 -31.37 -29.56 37.09
C VAL A 307 -32.03 -29.80 35.72
N GLY A 308 -31.21 -29.90 34.67
CA GLY A 308 -31.64 -29.96 33.27
C GLY A 308 -31.69 -31.34 32.62
N TYR A 309 -31.33 -32.42 33.33
CA TYR A 309 -31.00 -33.73 32.75
C TYR A 309 -32.00 -34.32 31.75
N TYR A 310 -33.27 -33.92 31.85
CA TYR A 310 -34.38 -34.44 31.05
C TYR A 310 -35.05 -33.38 30.17
N GLN A 311 -34.50 -32.16 30.14
CA GLN A 311 -34.98 -31.09 29.28
C GLN A 311 -34.17 -31.07 27.99
N ASP A 312 -34.79 -30.75 26.87
CA ASP A 312 -34.11 -30.70 25.58
C ASP A 312 -33.12 -29.52 25.53
N VAL A 313 -33.47 -28.43 26.23
CA VAL A 313 -32.75 -27.15 26.27
C VAL A 313 -32.32 -26.85 27.70
N VAL A 314 -31.05 -26.54 27.92
CA VAL A 314 -30.51 -26.25 29.26
C VAL A 314 -29.58 -25.04 29.18
N GLN A 315 -30.06 -23.85 29.55
CA GLN A 315 -29.37 -22.59 29.30
C GLN A 315 -29.02 -21.84 30.60
N TRP A 316 -28.13 -20.85 30.50
CA TRP A 316 -27.97 -19.86 31.58
C TRP A 316 -29.26 -19.07 31.81
N SER A 317 -29.49 -18.62 33.04
CA SER A 317 -30.74 -17.99 33.45
C SER A 317 -30.51 -16.67 34.18
N LYS A 318 -31.54 -15.83 34.24
CA LYS A 318 -31.60 -14.70 35.18
C LYS A 318 -32.77 -14.78 36.16
N GLY A 319 -33.28 -16.00 36.32
CA GLY A 319 -34.39 -16.33 37.21
C GLY A 319 -35.73 -15.81 36.71
N GLU A 320 -35.98 -15.76 35.40
CA GLU A 320 -37.25 -15.21 34.85
C GLU A 320 -38.44 -16.17 34.98
N TYR A 321 -38.17 -17.44 35.29
CA TYR A 321 -39.19 -18.45 35.47
C TYR A 321 -40.04 -18.26 36.74
N ALA A 322 -41.19 -18.93 36.76
CA ALA A 322 -42.16 -18.84 37.83
C ALA A 322 -41.54 -19.13 39.21
N ASN A 323 -41.75 -18.21 40.16
CA ASN A 323 -41.33 -18.35 41.56
C ASN A 323 -39.81 -18.59 41.77
N ALA A 324 -38.95 -18.14 40.86
CA ALA A 324 -37.51 -18.27 41.02
C ALA A 324 -37.04 -17.70 42.37
N ASN A 325 -36.29 -18.50 43.13
CA ASN A 325 -35.70 -18.10 44.41
C ASN A 325 -34.33 -17.40 44.24
N ASN A 326 -33.72 -17.57 43.06
CA ASN A 326 -32.51 -16.92 42.61
C ASN A 326 -32.85 -15.99 41.43
N LYS A 327 -32.18 -14.85 41.39
CA LYS A 327 -32.34 -13.80 40.37
C LYS A 327 -30.97 -13.26 39.93
N GLN A 328 -29.92 -14.06 40.12
CA GLN A 328 -28.61 -13.74 39.56
C GLN A 328 -28.72 -13.73 38.04
N ASP A 329 -28.16 -12.72 37.40
CA ASP A 329 -27.91 -12.74 35.96
C ASP A 329 -26.67 -13.59 35.73
N ASP A 330 -26.87 -14.86 35.40
CA ASP A 330 -25.79 -15.85 35.30
C ASP A 330 -24.72 -15.41 34.30
N THR A 331 -25.15 -14.94 33.12
CA THR A 331 -24.22 -14.54 32.05
C THR A 331 -23.40 -13.33 32.48
N ALA A 332 -24.01 -12.33 33.12
CA ALA A 332 -23.30 -11.16 33.60
C ALA A 332 -22.32 -11.50 34.74
N VAL A 333 -22.64 -12.50 35.57
CA VAL A 333 -21.75 -12.94 36.66
C VAL A 333 -20.54 -13.68 36.11
N ILE A 334 -20.70 -14.58 35.13
CA ILE A 334 -19.56 -15.24 34.46
C ILE A 334 -18.70 -14.21 33.73
N ALA A 335 -19.34 -13.32 32.96
CA ALA A 335 -18.68 -12.28 32.18
C ALA A 335 -17.93 -11.24 33.03
N GLN A 336 -18.22 -11.11 34.34
CA GLN A 336 -17.38 -10.30 35.24
C GLN A 336 -15.94 -10.82 35.33
N THR A 337 -15.74 -12.13 35.18
CA THR A 337 -14.41 -12.74 35.21
C THR A 337 -13.86 -12.92 33.80
N THR A 338 -14.66 -13.45 32.88
CA THR A 338 -14.20 -13.83 31.55
C THR A 338 -14.26 -12.70 30.54
N GLY A 339 -15.20 -11.78 30.70
CA GLY A 339 -15.77 -11.03 29.58
C GLY A 339 -16.61 -11.94 28.67
N TYR A 340 -17.43 -11.32 27.83
CA TYR A 340 -18.00 -12.02 26.68
C TYR A 340 -16.97 -12.10 25.55
N ARG A 341 -17.24 -12.95 24.56
CA ARG A 341 -16.49 -12.93 23.30
C ARG A 341 -16.63 -11.58 22.61
N VAL A 342 -15.70 -11.32 21.70
CA VAL A 342 -15.76 -10.16 20.82
C VAL A 342 -16.68 -10.55 19.67
N ASP A 343 -17.72 -9.75 19.47
CA ASP A 343 -18.64 -9.83 18.34
C ASP A 343 -17.87 -9.94 17.00
N ALA A 344 -18.20 -10.98 16.23
CA ALA A 344 -17.59 -11.27 14.95
C ALA A 344 -18.34 -10.61 13.78
N HIS A 345 -19.63 -10.32 13.94
CA HIS A 345 -20.54 -9.89 12.88
C HIS A 345 -21.46 -8.78 13.39
N GLY A 346 -21.26 -7.56 12.91
CA GLY A 346 -21.97 -6.43 13.50
C GLY A 346 -23.50 -6.49 13.36
N SER A 347 -24.20 -5.94 14.35
CA SER A 347 -25.64 -6.13 14.52
C SER A 347 -26.58 -5.18 13.76
N THR A 348 -26.11 -4.62 12.63
CA THR A 348 -26.86 -3.67 11.81
C THR A 348 -26.55 -3.81 10.32
N ILE A 349 -27.41 -3.25 9.47
CA ILE A 349 -27.18 -3.15 8.01
C ILE A 349 -25.84 -2.50 7.68
N ASP A 350 -25.46 -1.42 8.39
CA ASP A 350 -24.23 -0.67 8.12
C ASP A 350 -22.97 -1.44 8.51
N THR A 351 -23.10 -2.48 9.33
CA THR A 351 -22.01 -3.30 9.86
C THR A 351 -22.09 -4.76 9.39
N ALA A 352 -22.97 -5.05 8.43
CA ALA A 352 -23.22 -6.39 7.95
C ALA A 352 -21.97 -6.99 7.28
N THR A 353 -21.76 -8.28 7.49
CA THR A 353 -20.64 -9.03 6.89
C THR A 353 -21.00 -9.47 5.48
N LEU A 354 -20.12 -9.21 4.51
CA LEU A 354 -20.37 -9.60 3.12
C LEU A 354 -20.34 -11.13 2.95
N LEU A 355 -21.38 -11.69 2.33
CA LEU A 355 -21.44 -13.07 1.85
C LEU A 355 -21.21 -13.11 0.34
N GLU A 356 -20.14 -13.81 -0.06
CA GLU A 356 -19.72 -13.89 -1.47
C GLU A 356 -20.12 -15.22 -2.14
N GLY A 357 -20.38 -15.14 -3.44
CA GLY A 357 -20.65 -16.30 -4.29
C GLY A 357 -22.11 -16.80 -4.22
N MET A 358 -22.40 -17.83 -5.01
CA MET A 358 -23.76 -18.39 -5.13
C MET A 358 -24.10 -19.42 -4.05
N SER A 359 -23.10 -19.86 -3.30
CA SER A 359 -23.28 -20.80 -2.19
C SER A 359 -22.50 -20.30 -0.98
N PRO A 360 -22.83 -19.10 -0.47
CA PRO A 360 -22.10 -18.48 0.60
C PRO A 360 -22.18 -19.33 1.87
N GLN A 361 -21.11 -19.29 2.67
CA GLN A 361 -21.05 -19.94 3.97
C GLN A 361 -20.52 -18.95 5.00
N ALA A 362 -21.05 -19.01 6.21
CA ALA A 362 -20.56 -18.27 7.36
C ALA A 362 -20.75 -19.08 8.63
N ALA A 363 -20.13 -18.63 9.72
CA ALA A 363 -20.34 -19.17 11.05
C ALA A 363 -20.13 -18.03 12.05
N GLY A 364 -20.89 -18.05 13.13
CA GLY A 364 -20.87 -16.98 14.13
C GLY A 364 -21.25 -17.52 15.51
N ILE A 365 -21.26 -16.62 16.49
CA ILE A 365 -21.69 -16.91 17.85
C ILE A 365 -22.56 -15.74 18.28
N ILE A 366 -23.77 -16.02 18.74
CA ILE A 366 -24.61 -15.02 19.41
C ILE A 366 -24.19 -15.03 20.88
N GLU A 367 -23.43 -14.02 21.31
CA GLU A 367 -22.83 -14.03 22.66
C GLU A 367 -23.70 -13.38 23.73
N ARG A 368 -24.73 -12.63 23.35
CA ARG A 368 -25.55 -11.84 24.28
C ARG A 368 -26.98 -11.72 23.78
N ALA A 369 -27.88 -11.55 24.74
CA ALA A 369 -29.26 -11.16 24.42
C ALA A 369 -29.27 -9.80 23.70
N GLY A 370 -29.97 -9.74 22.57
CA GLY A 370 -30.03 -8.56 21.70
C GLY A 370 -28.82 -8.38 20.77
N ASP A 371 -27.89 -9.33 20.75
CA ASP A 371 -26.93 -9.47 19.68
C ASP A 371 -27.58 -10.16 18.48
N THR A 372 -27.20 -9.77 17.27
CA THR A 372 -27.77 -10.29 16.03
C THR A 372 -26.70 -10.21 14.97
N ASP A 373 -26.41 -11.27 14.25
CA ASP A 373 -25.36 -11.28 13.23
C ASP A 373 -25.95 -10.91 11.87
N TRP A 374 -25.50 -9.80 11.28
CA TRP A 374 -26.01 -9.35 9.98
C TRP A 374 -25.05 -9.69 8.84
N PHE A 375 -25.63 -10.12 7.73
CA PHE A 375 -24.92 -10.52 6.52
C PHE A 375 -25.49 -9.81 5.29
N GLU A 376 -24.63 -9.20 4.48
CA GLU A 376 -25.00 -8.56 3.21
C GLU A 376 -24.70 -9.49 2.03
N PHE A 377 -25.61 -9.57 1.06
CA PHE A 377 -25.35 -10.29 -0.19
C PHE A 377 -26.11 -9.70 -1.37
N THR A 378 -25.63 -9.97 -2.58
CA THR A 378 -26.33 -9.63 -3.83
C THR A 378 -26.75 -10.91 -4.54
N THR A 379 -27.97 -10.93 -5.06
CA THR A 379 -28.51 -12.10 -5.76
C THR A 379 -29.35 -11.69 -6.97
N GLY A 380 -29.44 -12.57 -7.97
CA GLY A 380 -30.38 -12.44 -9.08
C GLY A 380 -31.83 -12.67 -8.67
N ALA A 381 -32.76 -12.42 -9.59
CA ALA A 381 -34.17 -12.68 -9.35
C ALA A 381 -34.43 -14.19 -9.31
N GLY A 382 -35.20 -14.66 -8.32
CA GLY A 382 -35.60 -16.06 -8.21
C GLY A 382 -35.74 -16.54 -6.77
N GLN A 383 -35.68 -17.86 -6.59
CA GLN A 383 -35.76 -18.51 -5.28
C GLN A 383 -34.37 -18.57 -4.66
N ILE A 384 -34.24 -18.01 -3.46
CA ILE A 384 -33.05 -18.12 -2.62
C ILE A 384 -33.38 -18.90 -1.35
N GLY A 385 -32.36 -19.51 -0.75
CA GLY A 385 -32.50 -20.29 0.46
C GLY A 385 -31.33 -20.10 1.41
N PHE A 386 -31.60 -20.09 2.71
CA PHE A 386 -30.60 -20.09 3.77
C PHE A 386 -30.93 -21.16 4.80
N LYS A 387 -29.90 -21.85 5.27
CA LYS A 387 -29.99 -22.81 6.37
C LYS A 387 -28.96 -22.42 7.42
N ALA A 388 -29.44 -22.16 8.62
CA ALA A 388 -28.60 -21.96 9.78
C ALA A 388 -28.72 -23.18 10.70
N GLN A 389 -27.57 -23.75 11.07
CA GLN A 389 -27.48 -24.89 11.98
C GLN A 389 -26.84 -24.45 13.28
N ALA A 390 -27.54 -24.68 14.38
CA ALA A 390 -27.00 -24.52 15.72
C ALA A 390 -25.98 -25.61 16.03
N TRP A 391 -25.33 -25.50 17.18
CA TRP A 391 -24.40 -26.51 17.65
C TRP A 391 -25.02 -27.93 17.64
N PRO A 392 -24.30 -28.95 17.14
CA PRO A 392 -24.93 -30.24 16.81
C PRO A 392 -25.38 -31.07 18.02
N THR A 393 -24.80 -30.85 19.21
CA THR A 393 -25.07 -31.67 20.40
C THR A 393 -25.56 -30.78 21.54
N SER A 394 -26.85 -30.88 21.86
CA SER A 394 -27.54 -29.99 22.82
C SER A 394 -27.23 -28.51 22.59
N PRO A 395 -27.67 -27.95 21.46
CA PRO A 395 -27.56 -26.52 21.19
C PRO A 395 -28.30 -25.70 22.24
N ASP A 396 -27.67 -24.60 22.63
CA ASP A 396 -28.29 -23.57 23.46
C ASP A 396 -28.94 -22.48 22.61
N LEU A 397 -28.42 -22.23 21.41
CA LEU A 397 -28.96 -21.22 20.49
C LEU A 397 -30.18 -21.74 19.71
N ASP A 398 -31.35 -21.14 19.94
CA ASP A 398 -32.55 -21.25 19.11
C ASP A 398 -32.50 -20.18 18.00
N ILE A 399 -32.21 -20.59 16.77
CA ILE A 399 -31.90 -19.66 15.68
C ILE A 399 -33.16 -19.14 15.00
N GLN A 400 -33.15 -17.84 14.68
CA GLN A 400 -34.08 -17.23 13.75
C GLN A 400 -33.36 -16.48 12.64
N LEU A 401 -33.84 -16.65 11.41
CA LEU A 401 -33.39 -15.88 10.27
C LEU A 401 -34.46 -14.88 9.85
N VAL A 402 -34.04 -13.64 9.58
CA VAL A 402 -34.90 -12.63 8.97
C VAL A 402 -34.16 -12.03 7.78
N LEU A 403 -34.81 -12.05 6.62
CA LEU A 403 -34.33 -11.45 5.39
C LEU A 403 -34.89 -10.04 5.28
N TYR A 404 -34.04 -9.07 4.96
CA TYR A 404 -34.37 -7.66 4.77
C TYR A 404 -33.96 -7.18 3.37
N ASP A 405 -34.72 -6.26 2.81
CA ASP A 405 -34.35 -5.54 1.59
C ASP A 405 -33.32 -4.44 1.86
N ALA A 406 -32.85 -3.79 0.79
CA ALA A 406 -31.87 -2.69 0.87
C ALA A 406 -32.37 -1.45 1.63
N MET A 407 -33.65 -1.35 1.95
CA MET A 407 -34.24 -0.27 2.74
C MET A 407 -34.46 -0.68 4.20
N GLY A 408 -34.09 -1.90 4.58
CA GLY A 408 -34.25 -2.46 5.91
C GLY A 408 -35.67 -2.93 6.22
N ALA A 409 -36.51 -3.15 5.22
CA ALA A 409 -37.82 -3.76 5.43
C ALA A 409 -37.73 -5.29 5.39
N ALA A 410 -38.36 -5.96 6.36
CA ALA A 410 -38.37 -7.43 6.42
C ALA A 410 -39.16 -8.02 5.24
N VAL A 411 -38.50 -8.89 4.48
CA VAL A 411 -39.01 -9.58 3.29
C VAL A 411 -39.52 -10.98 3.63
N ALA A 412 -38.74 -11.72 4.42
CA ALA A 412 -39.07 -13.09 4.81
C ALA A 412 -38.49 -13.40 6.19
N LYS A 413 -39.03 -14.43 6.83
CA LYS A 413 -38.62 -14.91 8.15
C LYS A 413 -38.62 -16.43 8.14
N SER A 414 -37.64 -17.05 8.78
CA SER A 414 -37.51 -18.51 8.81
C SER A 414 -38.70 -19.18 9.50
N SER A 415 -38.96 -20.43 9.14
CA SER A 415 -39.73 -21.36 9.97
C SER A 415 -38.84 -21.98 11.05
N SER A 416 -39.42 -22.30 12.22
CA SER A 416 -38.72 -23.01 13.28
C SER A 416 -38.46 -24.47 12.89
N GLU A 417 -37.21 -24.94 12.96
CA GLU A 417 -36.82 -26.34 12.73
C GLU A 417 -36.07 -26.91 13.96
N GLY A 418 -36.75 -26.99 15.11
CA GLY A 418 -36.06 -27.22 16.37
C GLY A 418 -35.24 -25.99 16.73
N MET A 419 -33.94 -26.17 17.00
CA MET A 419 -32.99 -25.06 17.23
C MET A 419 -32.36 -24.50 15.95
N ASN A 420 -32.58 -25.17 14.81
CA ASN A 420 -32.10 -24.72 13.51
C ASN A 420 -33.14 -23.82 12.83
N ALA A 421 -32.70 -23.11 11.81
CA ALA A 421 -33.56 -22.27 10.98
C ALA A 421 -33.34 -22.52 9.50
N ALA A 422 -34.44 -22.55 8.75
CA ALA A 422 -34.43 -22.53 7.29
C ALA A 422 -35.32 -21.39 6.79
N LEU A 423 -34.82 -20.65 5.80
CA LEU A 423 -35.51 -19.54 5.15
C LEU A 423 -35.43 -19.73 3.65
N ASP A 424 -36.58 -19.84 2.99
CA ASP A 424 -36.70 -19.81 1.54
C ASP A 424 -37.54 -18.58 1.14
N ALA A 425 -37.09 -17.84 0.12
CA ALA A 425 -37.77 -16.63 -0.34
C ALA A 425 -37.66 -16.47 -1.86
N SER A 426 -38.73 -15.93 -2.48
CA SER A 426 -38.66 -15.41 -3.85
C SER A 426 -38.31 -13.94 -3.80
N VAL A 427 -37.23 -13.54 -4.44
CA VAL A 427 -36.74 -12.17 -4.44
C VAL A 427 -36.52 -11.64 -5.85
N GLU A 428 -36.59 -10.33 -6.01
CA GLU A 428 -36.12 -9.65 -7.21
C GLU A 428 -34.60 -9.48 -7.15
N GLN A 429 -33.95 -9.28 -8.30
CA GLN A 429 -32.51 -9.03 -8.34
C GLN A 429 -32.15 -7.79 -7.53
N GLY A 430 -31.19 -7.91 -6.62
CA GLY A 430 -30.75 -6.80 -5.78
C GLY A 430 -29.89 -7.21 -4.60
N THR A 431 -29.60 -6.24 -3.75
CA THR A 431 -28.88 -6.40 -2.49
C THR A 431 -29.87 -6.63 -1.36
N TYR A 432 -29.56 -7.60 -0.51
CA TYR A 432 -30.37 -7.99 0.64
C TYR A 432 -29.47 -8.21 1.87
N PHE A 433 -30.11 -8.20 3.03
CA PHE A 433 -29.46 -8.42 4.31
C PHE A 433 -30.13 -9.57 5.05
N LEU A 434 -29.36 -10.51 5.57
CA LEU A 434 -29.84 -11.60 6.41
C LEU A 434 -29.39 -11.35 7.85
N ALA A 435 -30.33 -11.32 8.77
CA ALA A 435 -30.06 -11.28 10.21
C ALA A 435 -30.20 -12.69 10.79
N VAL A 436 -29.23 -13.10 11.59
CA VAL A 436 -29.25 -14.32 12.41
C VAL A 436 -29.39 -13.89 13.87
N ASP A 437 -30.46 -14.34 14.53
CA ASP A 437 -30.81 -13.93 15.89
C ASP A 437 -31.01 -15.15 16.79
N GLY A 438 -30.70 -15.00 18.07
CA GLY A 438 -31.00 -15.98 19.12
C GLY A 438 -32.34 -15.66 19.77
N VAL A 439 -33.34 -16.52 19.58
CA VAL A 439 -34.71 -16.26 20.02
C VAL A 439 -35.13 -17.19 21.15
N GLY A 440 -36.42 -17.17 21.49
CA GLY A 440 -36.96 -18.23 22.33
C GLY A 440 -38.37 -18.57 21.93
N THR A 441 -38.92 -19.56 22.62
CA THR A 441 -40.26 -20.08 22.34
C THR A 441 -41.38 -19.25 23.00
N GLY A 442 -41.06 -18.31 23.89
CA GLY A 442 -42.03 -17.33 24.39
C GLY A 442 -41.73 -16.74 25.77
N ASP A 443 -42.78 -16.57 26.57
CA ASP A 443 -42.68 -16.02 27.93
C ASP A 443 -41.89 -16.96 28.85
N PRO A 444 -40.81 -16.49 29.51
CA PRO A 444 -39.93 -17.32 30.34
C PRO A 444 -40.61 -17.97 31.56
N VAL A 445 -41.86 -17.58 31.89
CA VAL A 445 -42.67 -18.24 32.93
C VAL A 445 -43.19 -19.61 32.47
N THR A 446 -43.40 -19.78 31.16
CA THR A 446 -44.00 -20.98 30.54
C THR A 446 -43.20 -21.56 29.38
N ALA A 447 -42.14 -20.89 28.96
CA ALA A 447 -41.25 -21.21 27.86
C ALA A 447 -39.85 -20.64 28.20
N TYR A 448 -39.01 -20.43 27.19
CA TYR A 448 -37.76 -19.67 27.34
C TYR A 448 -37.71 -18.54 26.30
N ASN A 449 -36.88 -17.54 26.57
CA ASN A 449 -36.71 -16.34 25.75
C ASN A 449 -35.27 -16.25 25.21
N GLU A 450 -34.99 -15.15 24.50
CA GLU A 450 -33.68 -14.84 23.91
C GLU A 450 -32.52 -14.82 24.92
N TYR A 451 -32.78 -14.63 26.23
CA TYR A 451 -31.71 -14.40 27.20
C TYR A 451 -30.74 -15.58 27.30
N GLY A 452 -31.28 -16.80 27.31
CA GLY A 452 -30.49 -18.03 27.39
C GLY A 452 -30.12 -18.59 26.03
N SER A 453 -30.70 -18.06 24.95
CA SER A 453 -30.51 -18.57 23.58
C SER A 453 -29.27 -17.98 22.95
N LEU A 454 -28.12 -18.37 23.49
CA LEU A 454 -26.80 -17.90 23.11
C LEU A 454 -25.98 -19.11 22.68
N GLY A 455 -25.08 -18.96 21.71
CA GLY A 455 -24.30 -20.09 21.24
C GLY A 455 -23.82 -19.95 19.82
N SER A 456 -23.30 -21.05 19.28
CA SER A 456 -22.63 -21.08 17.99
C SER A 456 -23.59 -21.46 16.87
N PHE A 457 -23.42 -20.88 15.69
CA PHE A 457 -24.12 -21.31 14.48
C PHE A 457 -23.22 -21.41 13.26
N THR A 458 -23.67 -22.20 12.28
CA THR A 458 -23.16 -22.19 10.91
C THR A 458 -24.30 -21.77 9.97
N LEU A 459 -23.96 -21.12 8.87
CA LEU A 459 -24.89 -20.60 7.88
C LEU A 459 -24.44 -21.07 6.49
N ALA A 460 -25.39 -21.59 5.72
CA ALA A 460 -25.20 -21.93 4.32
C ALA A 460 -26.33 -21.32 3.48
N GLY A 461 -25.96 -20.58 2.43
CA GLY A 461 -26.88 -19.96 1.49
C GLY A 461 -26.90 -20.63 0.11
N ALA A 462 -27.97 -20.42 -0.62
CA ALA A 462 -28.13 -20.74 -2.03
C ALA A 462 -28.74 -19.51 -2.73
N LEU A 463 -27.94 -18.85 -3.56
CA LEU A 463 -28.30 -17.60 -4.23
C LEU A 463 -28.41 -17.79 -5.74
N MET A 464 -29.20 -16.93 -6.37
CA MET A 464 -29.34 -16.89 -7.83
C MET A 464 -28.21 -16.08 -8.48
N PRO A 465 -27.72 -16.48 -9.67
CA PRO A 465 -26.80 -15.68 -10.47
C PRO A 465 -27.42 -14.32 -10.78
N VAL A 466 -26.67 -13.25 -10.51
CA VAL A 466 -27.06 -11.89 -10.89
C VAL A 466 -26.93 -11.78 -12.41
N THR A 467 -27.95 -11.23 -13.08
CA THR A 467 -27.99 -11.10 -14.53
C THR A 467 -27.92 -9.65 -14.99
N GLY A 468 -27.47 -9.42 -16.21
CA GLY A 468 -27.32 -8.09 -16.80
C GLY A 468 -26.24 -7.27 -16.12
N GLN A 469 -25.13 -7.89 -15.72
CA GLN A 469 -23.96 -7.11 -15.32
C GLN A 469 -23.23 -6.63 -16.57
N ALA A 470 -22.74 -5.39 -16.54
CA ALA A 470 -21.89 -4.93 -17.62
C ALA A 470 -20.54 -5.67 -17.57
N PRO A 471 -19.92 -5.96 -18.72
CA PRO A 471 -18.60 -6.57 -18.74
C PRO A 471 -17.54 -5.60 -18.19
N VAL A 472 -16.39 -6.14 -17.81
CA VAL A 472 -15.22 -5.39 -17.35
C VAL A 472 -14.15 -5.41 -18.43
N ALA A 473 -13.76 -4.23 -18.92
CA ALA A 473 -12.64 -4.08 -19.84
C ALA A 473 -11.29 -4.09 -19.09
N ALA A 474 -10.30 -4.78 -19.67
CA ALA A 474 -8.90 -4.70 -19.25
C ALA A 474 -8.02 -4.36 -20.45
N ILE A 475 -7.04 -3.49 -20.23
CA ILE A 475 -6.13 -2.99 -21.26
C ILE A 475 -4.68 -3.26 -20.84
N SER A 476 -3.88 -3.77 -21.78
CA SER A 476 -2.43 -3.85 -21.65
C SER A 476 -1.75 -3.51 -22.97
N THR A 477 -0.48 -3.09 -22.91
CA THR A 477 0.34 -2.75 -24.08
C THR A 477 1.74 -3.33 -23.94
N ASP A 478 2.41 -3.58 -25.07
CA ASP A 478 3.80 -4.05 -25.11
C ASP A 478 4.81 -2.95 -24.73
N VAL A 479 4.50 -1.70 -25.05
CA VAL A 479 5.26 -0.50 -24.68
C VAL A 479 4.32 0.61 -24.18
N SER A 480 4.85 1.52 -23.36
CA SER A 480 4.11 2.70 -22.86
C SER A 480 4.49 4.00 -23.57
N GLY A 481 5.35 3.92 -24.60
CA GLY A 481 5.86 5.08 -25.30
C GLY A 481 7.13 4.80 -26.11
N GLY A 482 7.61 5.83 -26.81
CA GLY A 482 8.82 5.77 -27.63
C GLY A 482 8.99 6.99 -28.53
N GLU A 483 10.07 7.00 -29.32
CA GLU A 483 10.29 8.03 -30.34
C GLU A 483 9.37 7.82 -31.54
N ALA A 484 8.81 8.90 -32.08
CA ALA A 484 7.95 8.84 -33.26
C ALA A 484 8.74 8.43 -34.53
N PRO A 485 8.20 7.55 -35.40
CA PRO A 485 6.95 6.81 -35.23
C PRO A 485 7.13 5.59 -34.29
N VAL A 486 6.21 5.42 -33.33
CA VAL A 486 6.21 4.28 -32.41
C VAL A 486 5.00 3.36 -32.67
N ALA A 487 5.27 2.09 -32.93
CA ALA A 487 4.26 1.05 -33.02
C ALA A 487 3.98 0.48 -31.62
N VAL A 488 2.72 0.39 -31.25
CA VAL A 488 2.24 -0.15 -29.97
C VAL A 488 1.24 -1.26 -30.25
N VAL A 489 1.45 -2.42 -29.63
CA VAL A 489 0.52 -3.55 -29.66
C VAL A 489 -0.35 -3.48 -28.41
N PHE A 490 -1.66 -3.38 -28.61
CA PHE A 490 -2.65 -3.37 -27.56
C PHE A 490 -3.25 -4.76 -27.37
N SER A 491 -3.65 -5.06 -26.13
CA SER A 491 -4.29 -6.32 -25.78
C SER A 491 -5.50 -6.06 -24.88
N SER A 492 -6.62 -6.69 -25.23
CA SER A 492 -7.82 -6.78 -24.39
C SER A 492 -7.78 -7.97 -23.42
N GLU A 493 -6.66 -8.68 -23.32
CA GLU A 493 -6.51 -9.83 -22.43
C GLU A 493 -6.78 -9.43 -20.97
N GLY A 494 -7.60 -10.24 -20.29
CA GLY A 494 -8.12 -9.94 -18.95
C GLY A 494 -9.50 -9.27 -18.93
N SER A 495 -10.05 -8.86 -20.09
CA SER A 495 -11.46 -8.43 -20.16
C SER A 495 -12.38 -9.62 -19.95
N TYR A 496 -13.42 -9.48 -19.14
CA TYR A 496 -14.36 -10.57 -18.83
C TYR A 496 -15.76 -10.02 -18.57
N ASP A 497 -16.74 -10.91 -18.61
CA ASP A 497 -18.12 -10.63 -18.25
C ASP A 497 -18.50 -11.53 -17.06
N PRO A 498 -18.96 -10.96 -15.92
CA PRO A 498 -19.38 -11.75 -14.76
C PRO A 498 -20.52 -12.74 -15.01
N ASP A 499 -21.44 -12.46 -15.94
CA ASP A 499 -22.64 -13.29 -16.18
C ASP A 499 -22.86 -13.71 -17.64
N GLY A 500 -21.93 -13.38 -18.52
CA GLY A 500 -21.98 -13.74 -19.93
C GLY A 500 -20.61 -13.90 -20.57
N LYS A 501 -20.45 -13.36 -21.78
CA LYS A 501 -19.18 -13.36 -22.52
C LYS A 501 -19.01 -12.05 -23.28
N VAL A 502 -17.77 -11.56 -23.32
CA VAL A 502 -17.39 -10.44 -24.18
C VAL A 502 -17.53 -10.85 -25.65
N THR A 503 -18.30 -10.08 -26.43
CA THR A 503 -18.56 -10.33 -27.87
C THR A 503 -17.99 -9.27 -28.80
N ALA A 504 -17.70 -8.06 -28.31
CA ALA A 504 -17.11 -6.99 -29.14
C ALA A 504 -16.17 -6.08 -28.36
N PHE A 505 -15.24 -5.47 -29.10
CA PHE A 505 -14.22 -4.55 -28.61
C PHE A 505 -14.35 -3.20 -29.33
N GLY A 506 -14.19 -2.11 -28.60
CA GLY A 506 -14.17 -0.75 -29.11
C GLY A 506 -12.97 0.01 -28.56
N TRP A 507 -11.94 0.15 -29.39
CA TRP A 507 -10.72 0.89 -29.07
C TRP A 507 -10.80 2.33 -29.60
N ASP A 508 -10.35 3.28 -28.79
CA ASP A 508 -10.02 4.65 -29.19
C ASP A 508 -8.57 4.91 -28.76
N PHE A 509 -7.68 5.19 -29.72
CA PHE A 509 -6.25 5.38 -29.44
C PHE A 509 -5.91 6.80 -28.96
N GLY A 510 -6.89 7.71 -28.87
CA GLY A 510 -6.71 9.07 -28.36
C GLY A 510 -6.09 10.04 -29.37
N ASP A 511 -5.81 9.61 -30.60
CA ASP A 511 -5.38 10.42 -31.74
C ASP A 511 -6.46 10.58 -32.82
N GLY A 512 -7.67 10.10 -32.55
CA GLY A 512 -8.81 10.10 -33.46
C GLY A 512 -8.97 8.82 -34.28
N SER A 513 -8.06 7.85 -34.15
CA SER A 513 -8.18 6.53 -34.75
C SER A 513 -8.79 5.50 -33.79
N THR A 514 -9.41 4.45 -34.34
CA THR A 514 -10.18 3.44 -33.59
C THR A 514 -9.97 2.04 -34.13
N SER A 515 -10.22 1.01 -33.34
CA SER A 515 -10.22 -0.40 -33.79
C SER A 515 -11.32 -1.22 -33.11
N SER A 516 -11.70 -2.34 -33.73
CA SER A 516 -12.62 -3.34 -33.16
C SER A 516 -11.99 -4.72 -33.00
N GLU A 517 -10.68 -4.85 -33.21
CA GLU A 517 -9.94 -6.10 -33.00
C GLU A 517 -9.66 -6.31 -31.52
N ALA A 518 -9.51 -7.56 -31.08
CA ALA A 518 -9.15 -7.87 -29.68
C ALA A 518 -7.70 -7.49 -29.36
N PHE A 519 -6.79 -7.62 -30.34
CA PHE A 519 -5.36 -7.37 -30.20
C PHE A 519 -4.83 -6.46 -31.32
N PRO A 520 -5.24 -5.17 -31.37
CA PRO A 520 -4.84 -4.30 -32.46
C PRO A 520 -3.40 -3.80 -32.29
N ALA A 521 -2.71 -3.58 -33.41
CA ALA A 521 -1.49 -2.78 -33.45
C ALA A 521 -1.81 -1.37 -33.98
N HIS A 522 -1.23 -0.34 -33.36
CA HIS A 522 -1.41 1.05 -33.78
C HIS A 522 -0.07 1.80 -33.75
N THR A 523 0.15 2.69 -34.72
CA THR A 523 1.38 3.48 -34.83
C THR A 523 1.08 4.95 -34.58
N TYR A 524 1.76 5.54 -33.59
CA TYR A 524 1.69 6.97 -33.33
C TYR A 524 2.79 7.71 -34.09
N GLU A 525 2.38 8.52 -35.07
CA GLU A 525 3.28 9.20 -36.03
C GLU A 525 3.90 10.51 -35.49
N LYS A 526 3.34 11.08 -34.42
CA LYS A 526 3.74 12.39 -33.89
C LYS A 526 3.93 12.35 -32.39
N GLU A 527 4.87 13.17 -31.91
CA GLU A 527 5.06 13.39 -30.48
C GLU A 527 3.77 13.89 -29.80
N GLY A 528 3.53 13.44 -28.58
CA GLY A 528 2.31 13.71 -27.84
C GLY A 528 2.07 12.71 -26.72
N ILE A 529 1.11 13.03 -25.85
CA ILE A 529 0.60 12.11 -24.83
C ILE A 529 -0.80 11.70 -25.26
N TYR A 530 -0.97 10.43 -25.59
CA TYR A 530 -2.24 9.86 -26.04
C TYR A 530 -2.85 9.02 -24.92
N THR A 531 -4.16 9.12 -24.71
CA THR A 531 -4.89 8.27 -23.76
C THR A 531 -5.71 7.26 -24.56
N ALA A 532 -5.16 6.07 -24.73
CA ALA A 532 -5.88 4.98 -25.37
C ALA A 532 -6.92 4.41 -24.40
N SER A 533 -8.09 4.04 -24.92
CA SER A 533 -9.17 3.45 -24.15
C SER A 533 -9.80 2.26 -24.84
N LEU A 534 -10.25 1.30 -24.03
CA LEU A 534 -10.99 0.12 -24.46
C LEU A 534 -12.35 0.12 -23.77
N VAL A 535 -13.39 -0.08 -24.58
CA VAL A 535 -14.73 -0.44 -24.14
C VAL A 535 -15.06 -1.82 -24.71
N VAL A 536 -15.58 -2.72 -23.88
CA VAL A 536 -16.03 -4.03 -24.34
C VAL A 536 -17.55 -4.16 -24.23
N LYS A 537 -18.14 -5.00 -25.07
CA LYS A 537 -19.57 -5.29 -25.09
C LYS A 537 -19.80 -6.79 -24.95
N ASP A 538 -20.79 -7.18 -24.17
CA ASP A 538 -21.12 -8.58 -23.92
C ASP A 538 -22.16 -9.14 -24.92
N ASP A 539 -22.62 -10.38 -24.70
CA ASP A 539 -23.68 -11.03 -25.46
C ASP A 539 -25.11 -10.61 -25.06
N ALA A 540 -25.29 -9.95 -23.93
CA ALA A 540 -26.53 -9.28 -23.52
C ALA A 540 -26.70 -7.88 -24.17
N GLY A 541 -25.63 -7.35 -24.75
CA GLY A 541 -25.56 -6.04 -25.37
C GLY A 541 -25.17 -4.90 -24.42
N LEU A 542 -24.76 -5.17 -23.18
CA LEU A 542 -24.25 -4.18 -22.22
C LEU A 542 -22.79 -3.86 -22.51
N THR A 543 -22.36 -2.69 -22.03
CA THR A 543 -21.08 -2.08 -22.39
C THR A 543 -20.32 -1.74 -21.11
N SER A 544 -19.02 -2.06 -21.08
CA SER A 544 -18.16 -1.77 -19.94
C SER A 544 -17.93 -0.27 -19.74
N GLU A 545 -17.53 0.11 -18.52
CA GLU A 545 -16.80 1.37 -18.35
C GLU A 545 -15.47 1.33 -19.14
N PRO A 546 -14.97 2.47 -19.65
CA PRO A 546 -13.74 2.48 -20.44
C PRO A 546 -12.49 2.23 -19.58
N ALA A 547 -11.73 1.17 -19.90
CA ALA A 547 -10.37 0.99 -19.40
C ALA A 547 -9.42 1.92 -20.16
N LYS A 548 -8.43 2.53 -19.49
CA LYS A 548 -7.55 3.56 -20.08
C LYS A 548 -6.08 3.30 -19.80
N THR A 549 -5.22 3.64 -20.75
CA THR A 549 -3.76 3.67 -20.59
C THR A 549 -3.16 4.88 -21.32
N GLN A 550 -2.00 5.36 -20.87
CA GLN A 550 -1.30 6.48 -21.50
C GLN A 550 -0.13 5.99 -22.34
N ILE A 551 0.00 6.54 -23.55
CA ILE A 551 1.13 6.34 -24.45
C ILE A 551 1.85 7.69 -24.62
N THR A 552 3.14 7.72 -24.28
CA THR A 552 3.97 8.93 -24.39
C THR A 552 4.90 8.82 -25.60
N VAL A 553 4.70 9.67 -26.59
CA VAL A 553 5.50 9.69 -27.81
C VAL A 553 6.38 10.93 -27.82
N THR A 554 7.68 10.76 -28.00
CA THR A 554 8.66 11.84 -28.10
C THR A 554 9.05 12.10 -29.55
N ALA A 555 9.47 13.32 -29.90
CA ALA A 555 10.02 13.57 -31.22
C ALA A 555 11.26 12.72 -31.49
N ALA A 556 11.42 12.28 -32.73
CA ALA A 556 12.70 11.79 -33.23
C ALA A 556 13.74 12.93 -33.20
N PRO A 557 15.02 12.64 -32.95
CA PRO A 557 16.08 13.63 -33.02
C PRO A 557 16.14 14.27 -34.41
N THR A 558 16.25 15.61 -34.47
CA THR A 558 16.43 16.34 -35.72
C THR A 558 17.87 16.20 -36.21
N GLN A 559 18.06 15.76 -37.46
CA GLN A 559 19.38 15.70 -38.09
C GLN A 559 19.87 17.11 -38.48
N GLU A 560 21.12 17.44 -38.16
CA GLU A 560 21.77 18.72 -38.47
C GLU A 560 22.81 18.56 -39.61
N PRO A 561 22.90 19.48 -40.59
CA PRO A 561 23.94 19.41 -41.61
C PRO A 561 25.35 19.62 -41.03
N PRO A 562 26.39 19.00 -41.61
CA PRO A 562 27.76 19.17 -41.14
C PRO A 562 28.30 20.58 -41.44
N VAL A 563 29.34 20.98 -40.71
CA VAL A 563 30.05 22.25 -40.93
C VAL A 563 31.36 22.00 -41.67
N ALA A 564 31.47 22.50 -42.91
CA ALA A 564 32.73 22.48 -43.66
C ALA A 564 33.70 23.56 -43.17
N VAL A 565 34.96 23.19 -43.01
CA VAL A 565 36.05 24.14 -42.69
C VAL A 565 37.18 23.96 -43.68
N ALA A 566 37.29 24.89 -44.63
CA ALA A 566 38.35 24.92 -45.63
C ALA A 566 39.56 25.73 -45.13
N THR A 567 40.75 25.15 -45.23
CA THR A 567 42.03 25.87 -45.00
C THR A 567 43.02 25.60 -46.14
N ALA A 568 44.03 26.46 -46.28
CA ALA A 568 45.12 26.32 -47.24
C ALA A 568 46.45 26.78 -46.63
N ASP A 569 47.56 26.20 -47.08
CA ASP A 569 48.91 26.57 -46.65
C ASP A 569 49.35 27.96 -47.13
N VAL A 570 48.94 28.36 -48.33
CA VAL A 570 49.15 29.69 -48.91
C VAL A 570 47.89 30.19 -49.61
N THR A 571 47.65 31.50 -49.57
CA THR A 571 46.50 32.16 -50.22
C THR A 571 46.91 33.15 -51.31
N SER A 572 48.21 33.37 -51.51
CA SER A 572 48.74 34.21 -52.60
C SER A 572 50.16 33.82 -53.02
N GLY A 573 50.52 34.01 -54.29
CA GLY A 573 51.87 33.79 -54.80
C GLY A 573 52.02 34.03 -56.31
N LEU A 574 53.19 33.72 -56.87
CA LEU A 574 53.47 33.89 -58.31
C LEU A 574 53.02 32.68 -59.13
N ALA A 575 52.64 32.88 -60.39
CA ALA A 575 52.36 31.77 -61.30
C ALA A 575 53.67 31.03 -61.69
N PRO A 576 53.71 29.68 -61.67
CA PRO A 576 52.66 28.78 -61.14
C PRO A 576 52.70 28.65 -59.61
N LEU A 577 51.51 28.65 -58.96
CA LEU A 577 51.35 28.54 -57.51
C LEU A 577 50.78 27.16 -57.12
N VAL A 578 51.50 26.40 -56.30
CA VAL A 578 51.00 25.16 -55.69
C VAL A 578 50.41 25.49 -54.32
N VAL A 579 49.20 24.99 -54.05
CA VAL A 579 48.46 25.19 -52.81
C VAL A 579 48.02 23.84 -52.25
N THR A 580 48.32 23.61 -50.97
CA THR A 580 47.85 22.45 -50.21
C THR A 580 46.61 22.85 -49.42
N PHE A 581 45.47 22.23 -49.71
CA PHE A 581 44.21 22.45 -49.01
C PHE A 581 44.03 21.44 -47.88
N SER A 582 43.24 21.80 -46.86
CA SER A 582 42.81 20.86 -45.83
C SER A 582 41.39 21.12 -45.35
N GLY A 583 40.59 20.04 -45.33
CA GLY A 583 39.24 20.00 -44.81
C GLY A 583 39.15 19.39 -43.40
N ALA A 584 40.27 19.06 -42.77
CA ALA A 584 40.35 18.28 -41.54
C ALA A 584 39.66 18.94 -40.32
N GLY A 585 39.36 20.23 -40.39
CA GLY A 585 38.60 20.96 -39.36
C GLY A 585 37.08 20.83 -39.48
N SER A 586 36.56 20.11 -40.48
CA SER A 586 35.12 19.93 -40.68
C SER A 586 34.53 18.96 -39.65
N SER A 587 33.32 19.23 -39.18
CA SER A 587 32.69 18.50 -38.08
C SER A 587 31.19 18.37 -38.25
N ASP A 588 30.61 17.45 -37.50
CA ASP A 588 29.18 17.18 -37.45
C ASP A 588 28.75 17.00 -35.98
N SER A 589 27.66 17.64 -35.57
CA SER A 589 27.23 17.74 -34.16
C SER A 589 26.50 16.49 -33.68
N ASP A 590 25.81 15.79 -34.57
CA ASP A 590 25.01 14.59 -34.30
C ASP A 590 25.53 13.34 -35.03
N GLY A 591 26.54 13.49 -35.88
CA GLY A 591 27.15 12.39 -36.61
C GLY A 591 28.65 12.52 -36.88
N LYS A 592 29.05 12.17 -38.10
CA LYS A 592 30.43 12.22 -38.61
C LYS A 592 30.43 12.60 -40.09
N VAL A 593 31.43 13.39 -40.47
CA VAL A 593 31.72 13.70 -41.89
C VAL A 593 32.22 12.45 -42.62
N VAL A 594 31.56 12.08 -43.72
CA VAL A 594 31.86 10.90 -44.54
C VAL A 594 32.56 11.24 -45.85
N THR A 595 32.23 12.36 -46.51
CA THR A 595 32.85 12.74 -47.78
C THR A 595 33.32 14.20 -47.81
N TYR A 596 34.32 14.45 -48.65
CA TYR A 596 34.86 15.78 -48.94
C TYR A 596 34.71 16.03 -50.45
N ARG A 597 34.39 17.26 -50.84
CA ARG A 597 34.37 17.68 -52.24
C ARG A 597 34.95 19.07 -52.38
N TRP A 598 36.12 19.14 -52.99
CA TRP A 598 36.83 20.38 -53.29
C TRP A 598 36.61 20.80 -54.74
N ASP A 599 36.23 22.06 -54.96
CA ASP A 599 36.29 22.74 -56.25
C ASP A 599 37.34 23.85 -56.15
N PHE A 600 38.34 23.87 -57.02
CA PHE A 600 39.44 24.83 -56.95
C PHE A 600 39.14 26.17 -57.64
N GLY A 601 37.99 26.30 -58.32
CA GLY A 601 37.53 27.57 -58.90
C GLY A 601 38.28 28.02 -60.17
N ASP A 602 39.15 27.18 -60.74
CA ASP A 602 39.88 27.42 -61.98
C ASP A 602 39.39 26.56 -63.18
N GLY A 603 38.32 25.78 -62.96
CA GLY A 603 37.74 24.87 -63.95
C GLY A 603 38.41 23.49 -64.03
N SER A 604 39.37 23.19 -63.15
CA SER A 604 39.92 21.84 -62.99
C SER A 604 38.90 20.86 -62.38
N ALA A 605 39.20 19.56 -62.46
CA ALA A 605 38.33 18.54 -61.88
C ALA A 605 38.33 18.64 -60.34
N PRO A 606 37.16 18.48 -59.69
CA PRO A 606 37.07 18.51 -58.23
C PRO A 606 37.79 17.32 -57.58
N SER A 607 38.22 17.47 -56.33
CA SER A 607 38.86 16.39 -55.55
C SER A 607 37.94 15.89 -54.43
N SER A 608 38.02 14.58 -54.14
CA SER A 608 37.34 13.95 -53.01
C SER A 608 38.23 13.64 -51.81
N GLU A 609 39.51 14.03 -51.87
CA GLU A 609 40.44 13.87 -50.76
C GLU A 609 40.16 14.87 -49.65
N MET A 610 40.42 14.49 -48.40
CA MET A 610 40.29 15.39 -47.25
C MET A 610 41.26 16.59 -47.33
N SER A 611 42.48 16.36 -47.83
CA SER A 611 43.53 17.39 -47.94
C SER A 611 44.28 17.30 -49.28
N PRO A 612 43.68 17.79 -50.38
CA PRO A 612 44.29 17.71 -51.71
C PRO A 612 45.34 18.81 -51.93
N THR A 613 46.23 18.58 -52.89
CA THR A 613 47.15 19.62 -53.41
C THR A 613 46.73 20.00 -54.83
N HIS A 614 46.74 21.30 -55.15
CA HIS A 614 46.39 21.82 -56.48
C HIS A 614 47.37 22.88 -56.96
N GLN A 615 47.61 22.97 -58.28
CA GLN A 615 48.52 23.92 -58.90
C GLN A 615 47.78 24.88 -59.83
N TYR A 616 47.80 26.17 -59.50
CA TYR A 616 47.29 27.23 -60.35
C TYR A 616 48.38 27.70 -61.33
N ALA A 617 48.22 27.33 -62.61
CA ALA A 617 49.21 27.60 -63.65
C ALA A 617 49.21 29.05 -64.16
N ASN A 618 48.07 29.75 -64.05
CA ASN A 618 47.88 31.08 -64.62
C ASN A 618 47.65 32.12 -63.52
N VAL A 619 47.97 33.37 -63.84
CA VAL A 619 47.65 34.54 -63.03
C VAL A 619 46.13 34.71 -62.95
N GLY A 620 45.60 34.95 -61.76
CA GLY A 620 44.16 35.06 -61.54
C GLY A 620 43.77 35.05 -60.07
N LEU A 621 42.50 35.38 -59.81
CA LEU A 621 41.87 35.22 -58.50
C LEU A 621 40.92 34.02 -58.58
N TYR A 622 41.23 32.97 -57.83
CA TYR A 622 40.46 31.74 -57.78
C TYR A 622 39.71 31.62 -56.44
N VAL A 623 38.50 31.07 -56.47
CA VAL A 623 37.70 30.82 -55.27
C VAL A 623 37.57 29.31 -55.10
N ALA A 624 38.45 28.74 -54.28
CA ALA A 624 38.35 27.34 -53.91
C ALA A 624 37.20 27.15 -52.91
N SER A 625 36.45 26.06 -52.99
CA SER A 625 35.35 25.74 -52.10
C SER A 625 35.36 24.28 -51.67
N LEU A 626 35.04 24.04 -50.40
CA LEU A 626 34.82 22.72 -49.82
C LEU A 626 33.35 22.55 -49.44
N VAL A 627 32.75 21.45 -49.88
CA VAL A 627 31.50 20.90 -49.35
C VAL A 627 31.81 19.54 -48.71
N VAL A 628 31.27 19.29 -47.53
CA VAL A 628 31.34 17.98 -46.87
C VAL A 628 29.95 17.37 -46.72
N THR A 629 29.87 16.05 -46.74
CA THR A 629 28.61 15.30 -46.49
C THR A 629 28.81 14.38 -45.29
N ASP A 630 27.81 14.31 -44.42
CA ASP A 630 27.82 13.45 -43.22
C ASP A 630 27.37 12.00 -43.49
N ASN A 631 27.17 11.23 -42.42
CA ASN A 631 26.65 9.85 -42.49
C ASN A 631 25.16 9.74 -42.77
N ASP A 632 24.42 10.84 -42.70
CA ASP A 632 22.98 10.91 -42.94
C ASP A 632 22.66 11.45 -44.35
N GLY A 633 23.68 11.88 -45.08
CA GLY A 633 23.60 12.35 -46.45
C GLY A 633 23.36 13.86 -46.58
N LEU A 634 23.44 14.63 -45.48
CA LEU A 634 23.27 16.09 -45.52
C LEU A 634 24.58 16.77 -45.93
N GLU A 635 24.46 17.80 -46.76
CA GLU A 635 25.61 18.59 -47.23
C GLU A 635 25.78 19.88 -46.42
N SER A 636 27.03 20.21 -46.10
CA SER A 636 27.39 21.50 -45.52
C SER A 636 27.15 22.66 -46.50
N THR A 637 26.95 23.87 -46.00
CA THR A 637 27.18 25.07 -46.82
C THR A 637 28.66 25.17 -47.27
N PRO A 638 28.96 25.57 -48.52
CA PRO A 638 30.34 25.60 -49.01
C PRO A 638 31.25 26.54 -48.20
N SER A 639 32.39 26.03 -47.72
CA SER A 639 33.45 26.84 -47.12
C SER A 639 34.42 27.31 -48.21
N GLN A 640 34.60 28.62 -48.37
CA GLN A 640 35.35 29.21 -49.49
C GLN A 640 36.69 29.84 -49.09
N LEU A 641 37.68 29.74 -49.96
CA LEU A 641 39.01 30.36 -49.86
C LEU A 641 39.35 31.09 -51.15
N LYS A 642 39.91 32.30 -51.02
CA LYS A 642 40.40 33.09 -52.16
C LYS A 642 41.89 32.87 -52.35
N ILE A 643 42.30 32.44 -53.54
CA ILE A 643 43.70 32.21 -53.91
C ILE A 643 44.10 33.21 -55.00
N GLN A 644 45.08 34.05 -54.71
CA GLN A 644 45.59 35.10 -55.62
C GLN A 644 46.90 34.66 -56.30
N VAL A 645 46.94 34.63 -57.63
CA VAL A 645 48.13 34.28 -58.40
C VAL A 645 48.58 35.47 -59.24
N ASP A 646 49.82 35.94 -59.06
CA ASP A 646 50.36 37.20 -59.62
C ASP A 646 51.53 36.97 -60.63
N SER A 647 51.91 38.01 -61.41
CA SER A 647 53.06 38.03 -62.35
C SER A 647 54.18 39.00 -61.93
N GLU A 648 55.39 38.79 -62.46
CA GLU A 648 56.59 39.62 -62.19
C GLU A 648 56.62 40.91 -63.06
N LYS A 649 57.01 42.09 -62.50
CA LYS A 649 57.06 43.41 -63.20
C LYS A 649 58.49 43.86 -63.55
N GLN A 650 58.69 44.51 -64.72
CA GLN A 650 59.98 45.12 -65.16
C GLN A 650 60.04 46.68 -65.06
N PRO A 651 61.25 47.30 -64.93
CA PRO A 651 61.43 48.75 -64.74
C PRO A 651 61.48 49.63 -66.01
N LEU A 652 61.19 50.94 -65.86
CA LEU A 652 61.06 51.96 -66.93
C LEU A 652 62.41 52.52 -67.45
N PRO A 653 62.50 52.98 -68.73
CA PRO A 653 63.71 53.57 -69.32
C PRO A 653 64.01 55.00 -68.84
N PHE A 654 65.30 55.42 -68.87
CA PHE A 654 65.75 56.75 -68.41
C PHE A 654 66.29 57.69 -69.52
N ILE A 655 66.28 59.01 -69.24
CA ILE A 655 66.91 60.07 -70.05
C ILE A 655 67.91 60.89 -69.21
N ALA A 656 68.93 61.47 -69.85
CA ALA A 656 69.99 62.25 -69.19
C ALA A 656 70.57 63.34 -70.11
N VAL A 657 71.30 64.31 -69.55
CA VAL A 657 71.95 65.38 -70.31
C VAL A 657 73.26 64.87 -70.93
N GLY A 658 73.34 64.90 -72.26
CA GLY A 658 74.52 64.47 -73.01
C GLY A 658 75.59 65.55 -73.17
N ASP A 659 75.21 66.83 -73.30
CA ASP A 659 76.17 67.94 -73.42
C ASP A 659 75.48 69.29 -73.13
N VAL A 660 76.26 70.28 -72.71
CA VAL A 660 75.85 71.69 -72.58
C VAL A 660 76.96 72.54 -73.19
N LYS A 661 76.63 73.33 -74.22
CA LYS A 661 77.58 74.22 -74.90
C LYS A 661 77.04 75.64 -75.01
N LEU A 662 77.80 76.62 -74.51
CA LEU A 662 77.44 78.03 -74.63
C LEU A 662 78.10 78.68 -75.87
N SER A 663 77.40 79.62 -76.48
CA SER A 663 77.89 80.42 -77.61
C SER A 663 77.47 81.89 -77.47
N VAL A 664 78.34 82.81 -77.88
CA VAL A 664 78.18 84.26 -77.70
C VAL A 664 77.92 84.95 -79.05
N SER A 665 77.01 85.92 -79.07
CA SER A 665 76.78 86.81 -80.22
C SER A 665 76.63 88.27 -79.77
N SER A 666 77.52 89.14 -80.24
CA SER A 666 77.57 90.57 -79.89
C SER A 666 77.01 91.45 -81.01
N SER A 667 76.23 92.47 -80.64
CA SER A 667 75.66 93.45 -81.59
C SER A 667 75.55 94.83 -80.93
N ARG A 668 75.18 95.87 -81.69
CA ARG A 668 74.89 97.22 -81.14
C ARG A 668 73.85 97.22 -80.00
N ARG A 669 73.05 96.14 -79.86
CA ARG A 669 72.02 95.98 -78.81
C ARG A 669 72.52 95.26 -77.55
N GLY A 670 73.81 94.89 -77.47
CA GLY A 670 74.40 94.12 -76.36
C GLY A 670 74.70 92.67 -76.73
N THR A 671 75.37 91.97 -75.81
CA THR A 671 75.81 90.57 -75.90
C THR A 671 74.67 89.61 -75.57
N LEU A 672 74.53 88.54 -76.34
CA LEU A 672 73.59 87.44 -76.12
C LEU A 672 74.34 86.12 -76.03
N VAL A 673 74.13 85.37 -74.96
CA VAL A 673 74.67 84.01 -74.80
C VAL A 673 73.55 82.99 -74.96
N THR A 674 73.82 81.91 -75.70
CA THR A 674 72.87 80.79 -75.89
C THR A 674 73.52 79.48 -75.49
N ALA A 675 72.89 78.76 -74.56
CA ALA A 675 73.22 77.41 -74.17
C ALA A 675 72.46 76.41 -75.06
N ALA A 676 73.20 75.55 -75.75
CA ALA A 676 72.68 74.41 -76.48
C ALA A 676 72.85 73.14 -75.61
N VAL A 677 71.74 72.64 -75.08
CA VAL A 677 71.70 71.43 -74.24
C VAL A 677 71.27 70.24 -75.08
N THR A 678 72.07 69.17 -75.10
CA THR A 678 71.74 67.90 -75.77
C THR A 678 71.21 66.90 -74.75
N VAL A 679 70.11 66.22 -75.04
CA VAL A 679 69.53 65.17 -74.20
C VAL A 679 69.65 63.81 -74.88
N VAL A 680 70.00 62.77 -74.13
CA VAL A 680 70.15 61.39 -74.59
C VAL A 680 69.36 60.38 -73.73
N ASP A 681 69.05 59.20 -74.27
CA ASP A 681 68.49 58.06 -73.52
C ASP A 681 69.59 57.15 -72.92
N GLN A 682 69.18 56.08 -72.22
CA GLN A 682 70.07 55.05 -71.68
C GLN A 682 71.03 54.40 -72.68
N ALA A 683 70.74 54.49 -73.99
CA ALA A 683 71.58 53.97 -75.07
C ALA A 683 72.40 55.07 -75.77
N GLY A 684 72.39 56.31 -75.27
CA GLY A 684 73.13 57.46 -75.82
C GLY A 684 72.49 58.11 -77.05
N ARG A 685 71.24 57.76 -77.39
CA ARG A 685 70.55 58.31 -78.58
C ARG A 685 69.91 59.65 -78.26
N HIS A 686 70.00 60.60 -79.18
CA HIS A 686 69.47 61.94 -78.99
C HIS A 686 67.94 61.95 -78.85
N MET A 687 67.43 62.68 -77.86
CA MET A 687 66.01 62.64 -77.47
C MET A 687 65.29 63.93 -77.84
N PRO A 688 64.45 63.93 -78.90
CA PRO A 688 63.65 65.08 -79.29
C PRO A 688 62.40 65.25 -78.40
N GLY A 689 61.92 66.49 -78.26
CA GLY A 689 60.70 66.81 -77.51
C GLY A 689 60.84 66.83 -75.98
N VAL A 690 62.03 66.52 -75.45
CA VAL A 690 62.33 66.61 -74.01
C VAL A 690 62.31 68.07 -73.59
N THR A 691 61.56 68.39 -72.55
CA THR A 691 61.59 69.72 -71.96
C THR A 691 62.85 69.82 -71.11
N VAL A 692 63.77 70.71 -71.51
CA VAL A 692 64.99 71.01 -70.76
C VAL A 692 64.75 72.30 -70.00
N THR A 693 64.96 72.25 -68.69
CA THR A 693 64.90 73.42 -67.82
C THR A 693 66.24 73.60 -67.14
N GLY A 694 66.70 74.84 -67.03
CA GLY A 694 67.94 75.17 -66.35
C GLY A 694 68.02 76.64 -65.96
N GLU A 695 69.05 76.98 -65.22
CA GLU A 695 69.23 78.29 -64.63
C GLU A 695 70.50 78.97 -65.16
N TRP A 696 70.37 80.26 -65.45
CA TRP A 696 71.48 81.14 -65.74
C TRP A 696 72.05 81.74 -64.46
N SER A 697 73.37 81.80 -64.36
CA SER A 697 74.10 82.47 -63.27
C SER A 697 75.36 83.19 -63.79
N GLY A 698 75.92 84.10 -62.99
CA GLY A 698 77.02 84.99 -63.37
C GLY A 698 76.54 86.43 -63.50
N ILE A 699 76.81 87.09 -64.64
CA ILE A 699 76.37 88.48 -64.86
C ILE A 699 74.87 88.61 -65.18
N VAL A 700 74.21 87.49 -65.45
CA VAL A 700 72.76 87.39 -65.58
C VAL A 700 72.25 86.28 -64.67
N SER A 701 71.00 86.42 -64.24
CA SER A 701 70.30 85.40 -63.45
C SER A 701 68.91 85.16 -64.00
N GLY A 702 68.44 83.92 -63.97
CA GLY A 702 67.07 83.56 -64.30
C GLY A 702 66.94 82.17 -64.91
N GLU A 703 65.74 81.61 -64.84
CA GLU A 703 65.43 80.30 -65.39
C GLU A 703 65.18 80.41 -66.91
N GLY A 704 65.62 79.39 -67.65
CA GLY A 704 65.29 79.20 -69.05
C GLY A 704 64.80 77.77 -69.27
N SER A 705 63.71 77.63 -70.01
CA SER A 705 63.18 76.32 -70.40
C SER A 705 62.90 76.27 -71.89
N ARG A 706 63.24 75.14 -72.51
CA ARG A 706 62.90 74.88 -73.91
C ARG A 706 62.89 73.39 -74.22
N LYS A 707 62.01 73.00 -75.15
CA LYS A 707 62.01 71.64 -75.67
C LYS A 707 63.16 71.39 -76.64
N THR A 708 63.73 70.19 -76.59
CA THR A 708 64.71 69.74 -77.57
C THR A 708 64.06 69.62 -78.95
N ASN A 709 64.80 70.02 -79.98
CA ASN A 709 64.36 69.86 -81.37
C ASN A 709 64.53 68.40 -81.85
N ARG A 710 64.28 68.14 -83.14
CA ARG A 710 64.45 66.81 -83.76
C ARG A 710 65.85 66.19 -83.62
N ARG A 711 66.88 67.00 -83.31
CA ARG A 711 68.25 66.55 -83.06
C ARG A 711 68.56 66.35 -81.58
N GLY A 712 67.56 66.44 -80.70
CA GLY A 712 67.71 66.29 -79.25
C GLY A 712 68.37 67.48 -78.56
N ILE A 713 68.35 68.66 -79.18
CA ILE A 713 69.02 69.86 -78.65
C ILE A 713 68.02 70.96 -78.30
N ALA A 714 68.08 71.48 -77.08
CA ALA A 714 67.36 72.66 -76.61
C ALA A 714 68.30 73.86 -76.57
N ALA A 715 68.01 74.90 -77.37
CA ALA A 715 68.78 76.14 -77.39
C ALA A 715 68.08 77.22 -76.55
N ILE A 716 68.64 77.53 -75.39
CA ILE A 716 68.10 78.46 -74.39
C ILE A 716 69.02 79.68 -74.38
N SER A 717 68.47 80.89 -74.45
CA SER A 717 69.28 82.13 -74.49
C SER A 717 69.13 82.94 -73.21
N ALA A 718 70.23 83.49 -72.72
CA ALA A 718 70.27 84.42 -71.61
C ALA A 718 69.60 85.77 -71.97
N PRO A 719 69.17 86.58 -70.99
CA PRO A 719 68.83 87.99 -71.23
C PRO A 719 70.02 88.75 -71.83
N ARG A 720 69.76 89.68 -72.77
CA ARG A 720 70.81 90.51 -73.35
C ARG A 720 71.34 91.52 -72.34
N THR A 721 72.66 91.70 -72.28
CA THR A 721 73.31 92.74 -71.47
C THR A 721 74.41 93.46 -72.27
N LYS A 722 74.72 94.71 -71.90
CA LYS A 722 75.87 95.46 -72.45
C LYS A 722 77.13 95.32 -71.57
N GLU A 723 76.99 94.68 -70.42
CA GLU A 723 78.09 94.44 -69.49
C GLU A 723 78.83 93.16 -69.89
N ASN A 724 80.16 93.16 -69.74
CA ASN A 724 81.00 91.99 -69.99
C ASN A 724 81.17 91.18 -68.70
N GLY A 725 81.12 89.86 -68.81
CA GLY A 725 81.31 88.96 -67.68
C GLY A 725 81.11 87.50 -68.06
N VAL A 726 81.10 86.63 -67.04
CA VAL A 726 80.88 85.19 -67.21
C VAL A 726 79.39 84.87 -67.19
N PHE A 727 78.96 84.06 -68.14
CA PHE A 727 77.63 83.45 -68.21
C PHE A 727 77.77 81.97 -67.97
N THR A 728 76.99 81.42 -67.03
CA THR A 728 76.90 79.99 -66.79
C THR A 728 75.46 79.54 -66.96
N PHE A 729 75.24 78.39 -67.61
CA PHE A 729 73.94 77.74 -67.65
C PHE A 729 74.02 76.35 -67.03
N THR A 730 73.14 76.05 -66.08
CA THR A 730 73.07 74.74 -65.41
C THR A 730 71.70 74.12 -65.64
N VAL A 731 71.66 72.91 -66.18
CA VAL A 731 70.42 72.15 -66.37
C VAL A 731 69.94 71.63 -65.02
N THR A 732 68.67 71.89 -64.69
CA THR A 732 68.05 71.51 -63.41
C THR A 732 67.05 70.37 -63.55
N SER A 733 66.39 70.24 -64.71
CA SER A 733 65.50 69.10 -64.97
C SER A 733 65.33 68.78 -66.45
N LEU A 734 65.05 67.50 -66.71
CA LEU A 734 64.56 66.98 -67.98
C LEU A 734 63.19 66.35 -67.77
N MET A 735 62.25 66.57 -68.68
CA MET A 735 60.92 65.96 -68.60
C MET A 735 60.44 65.45 -69.97
N LEU A 736 60.06 64.17 -69.99
CA LEU A 736 59.40 63.47 -71.10
C LEU A 736 58.54 62.33 -70.52
N ASP A 737 57.27 62.26 -70.89
CA ASP A 737 56.36 61.21 -70.42
C ASP A 737 56.87 59.81 -70.79
N GLY A 738 56.78 58.88 -69.84
CA GLY A 738 57.23 57.49 -70.01
C GLY A 738 58.73 57.26 -69.77
N PHE A 739 59.48 58.30 -69.38
CA PHE A 739 60.91 58.19 -69.04
C PHE A 739 61.20 58.80 -67.67
N VAL A 740 62.20 58.25 -66.99
CA VAL A 740 62.72 58.81 -65.72
C VAL A 740 63.95 59.66 -66.02
N TYR A 741 64.00 60.90 -65.54
CA TYR A 741 65.24 61.69 -65.59
C TYR A 741 66.22 61.16 -64.55
N GLN A 742 67.43 60.80 -64.98
CA GLN A 742 68.47 60.27 -64.11
C GLN A 742 69.69 61.21 -64.09
N PRO A 743 69.77 62.14 -63.12
CA PRO A 743 70.84 63.15 -63.05
C PRO A 743 72.25 62.56 -62.96
N ASP A 744 72.39 61.42 -62.28
CA ASP A 744 73.68 60.72 -62.13
C ASP A 744 74.23 60.17 -63.46
N ALA A 745 73.37 60.08 -64.50
CA ALA A 745 73.75 59.68 -65.84
C ALA A 745 74.06 60.88 -66.76
N ASN A 746 74.01 62.12 -66.26
CA ASN A 746 74.40 63.30 -67.05
C ASN A 746 75.89 63.29 -67.34
N LEU A 747 76.27 63.45 -68.61
CA LEU A 747 77.66 63.65 -69.02
C LEU A 747 78.14 65.07 -68.76
N LYS A 748 77.21 66.05 -68.80
CA LYS A 748 77.48 67.44 -68.48
C LYS A 748 76.22 68.10 -67.95
N THR A 749 76.32 68.82 -66.84
CA THR A 749 75.15 69.46 -66.20
C THR A 749 75.18 70.97 -66.34
N SER A 750 76.35 71.58 -66.54
CA SER A 750 76.51 73.02 -66.75
C SER A 750 77.69 73.36 -67.65
N ASP A 751 77.68 74.57 -68.20
CA ASP A 751 78.80 75.12 -68.97
C ASP A 751 78.84 76.65 -68.82
N SER A 752 80.03 77.25 -68.99
CA SER A 752 80.27 78.68 -68.75
C SER A 752 81.09 79.32 -69.88
N ILE A 753 80.79 80.58 -70.22
CA ILE A 753 81.54 81.35 -71.21
C ILE A 753 81.74 82.80 -70.74
N SER A 754 82.94 83.34 -70.92
CA SER A 754 83.26 84.76 -70.64
C SER A 754 83.15 85.59 -71.91
N THR A 755 82.75 86.86 -71.76
CA THR A 755 82.62 87.81 -72.88
C THR A 755 83.59 89.00 -72.78
N GLU A 756 84.59 88.90 -71.89
CA GLU A 756 85.74 89.81 -71.84
C GLU A 756 86.72 89.62 -73.01
#